data_AF-A0A917X6P2-F1
#
_entry.id   AF-A0A917X6P2-F1
#
_cell.length_a   1.000
_cell.length_b   1.000
_cell.length_c   1.000
_cell.angle_alpha   90.00
_cell.angle_beta   90.00
_cell.angle_gamma   90.00
#
_symmetry.space_group_name_H-M   'P 1'
#
loop_
_entity.id
_entity.type
_entity.pdbx_description
1 polymer ?
#
loop_
_entity_poly.entity_id
_entity_poly.type
_entity_poly.pdbx_seq_one_letter_code
_entity_poly.pdbx_strand_id
1 'polypeptide(L)'
;MPIPAPRSEDRRRISVLFVDLIDFTPYVERADPELVRELQQSFFSTAREVIGQYGGVVEKYIGDAVMALFGAPVATETDAVRCVRAGLELQRVLTRYASTGDGERALRFRVGVATGEALVDVAAARDGGQAIVAGDVVNTASRLQSLAPPGGVLVCGSTYGLTKSSIRYEAQPPATLRGRSTPTEVWLALAPLRRNHPDREAGSTPLVNRTHELSLLVNALHRGLRERTPQLVTVLGHAGIGKSRLVHELFLHAERLFDAPVAWRTGRCPPFGENVTYAALADIVKGQSGILDTDSAETTRERLDTTLATIVGHSEAERLAEALSPLVGLAGPKLAPDETESAWRRFVVALAAHRPTVLVFEDLHWADESMIRFVERLGASVRDVPLLLLCTARPEFLERNPSWAGAVAGSVTITLPPLRDAEIATMYAHLLGQAAFPSASLNSLVELADGNPLYALEYTRMLAEQGSLRATDALDRALPMPDSVHAVIANRVDLLEAADRAVLQAAAVVGMNFWPGAVGAAMSRPPDGIERSLRRLEQRDLIHEQAASTMAGQTEYRFGHVLVRDVCYQRLPRTERVARHELTAEWLDGVATDRDTDLAEVVANHRYTAYEIARSLGLDAARYSVPAREAQHRAARRTYLLHALDAAAAHAGKALALCDDETDPLERLRIEQLATEIRFYADPEGFLGTGGAEQLVTLAERLYAAGDQAGAARAWTVRGQAAWLRADRLDALSCLDRAVELFDELPDDPAKADAYAELGRLHMLNFEVEPAVAAASAAAEIADRLGLVEVATSARITIGTALFQAGDRAGLVELQSALEVCREQRLQSEHRALRNVSWALREDGDWTASQALLENSRNAVPGSRTLTTGYSDVAQNAYFTGDWPALIKAAEAASAESGSEWDLQIVGAHAWMNILSSLEPEPVDDGIEELIAAGRRSGFYRLQWTVLGHGALSRALQGRAREAEALIVELAKTWREVRAIASGEWIDATAHAAVLSGRVAMMAVRDMLADVPHRTPWVEAAMRTIIGAIAFVDEDFARAADMHLAAAELYAEIPNASARALSLTWAVQALARLGDEERLEPWRSELVAFADQARAPRLLQLAGLRVPPP
;
A
#
# COMPACT_ATOMS: atom_id res chain seq x y z
N MET A 1 -60.21 18.43 51.28
CA MET A 1 -59.74 17.21 50.59
C MET A 1 -58.98 17.64 49.35
N PRO A 2 -57.70 17.28 49.19
CA PRO A 2 -57.01 17.48 47.92
C PRO A 2 -57.50 16.44 46.90
N ILE A 3 -57.74 16.90 45.67
CA ILE A 3 -58.05 16.03 44.52
C ILE A 3 -56.78 15.19 44.26
N PRO A 4 -56.86 13.85 44.22
CA PRO A 4 -55.68 13.04 43.89
C PRO A 4 -55.16 13.42 42.51
N ALA A 5 -53.83 13.50 42.36
CA ALA A 5 -53.18 13.74 41.08
C ALA A 5 -53.74 12.74 40.03
N PRO A 6 -54.03 13.18 38.79
CA PRO A 6 -54.58 12.30 37.78
C PRO A 6 -53.60 11.15 37.55
N ARG A 7 -54.05 9.91 37.79
CA ARG A 7 -53.34 8.70 37.35
C ARG A 7 -53.27 8.77 35.82
N SER A 8 -52.07 8.86 35.25
CA SER A 8 -51.88 8.82 33.79
C SER A 8 -51.89 7.36 33.32
N GLU A 9 -53.03 6.71 33.47
CA GLU A 9 -53.28 5.38 32.91
C GLU A 9 -53.49 5.55 31.40
N ASP A 10 -52.57 5.00 30.60
CA ASP A 10 -52.61 5.09 29.14
C ASP A 10 -52.84 3.70 28.52
N ARG A 11 -53.80 3.60 27.60
CA ARG A 11 -54.06 2.37 26.85
C ARG A 11 -53.20 2.39 25.59
N ARG A 12 -52.19 1.53 25.55
CA ARG A 12 -51.22 1.47 24.46
C ARG A 12 -50.80 0.06 24.15
N ARG A 13 -50.19 -0.12 22.98
CA ARG A 13 -49.55 -1.37 22.59
C ARG A 13 -48.17 -1.45 23.24
N ILE A 14 -47.92 -2.52 23.99
CA ILE A 14 -46.64 -2.78 24.64
C ILE A 14 -46.13 -4.17 24.26
N SER A 15 -44.82 -4.38 24.40
CA SER A 15 -44.22 -5.71 24.38
C SER A 15 -43.75 -6.08 25.77
N VAL A 16 -44.16 -7.25 26.24
CA VAL A 16 -43.86 -7.77 27.58
C VAL A 16 -42.90 -8.93 27.44
N LEU A 17 -41.79 -8.88 28.17
CA LEU A 17 -40.81 -9.95 28.28
C LEU A 17 -40.89 -10.59 29.67
N PHE A 18 -40.94 -11.91 29.70
CA PHE A 18 -40.72 -12.71 30.90
C PHE A 18 -39.49 -13.58 30.69
N VAL A 19 -38.54 -13.55 31.61
CA VAL A 19 -37.42 -14.49 31.68
C VAL A 19 -37.42 -15.17 33.04
N ASP A 20 -37.12 -16.47 33.07
CA ASP A 20 -37.23 -17.31 34.26
C ASP A 20 -36.14 -18.39 34.28
N LEU A 21 -35.74 -18.81 35.48
CA LEU A 21 -34.74 -19.85 35.73
C LEU A 21 -35.39 -21.23 35.74
N ILE A 22 -34.86 -22.18 34.96
CA ILE A 22 -35.36 -23.55 34.96
C ILE A 22 -34.74 -24.33 36.13
N ASP A 23 -35.56 -25.12 36.80
CA ASP A 23 -35.17 -25.98 37.95
C ASP A 23 -34.59 -25.20 39.14
N PHE A 24 -34.95 -23.92 39.28
CA PHE A 24 -34.53 -23.08 40.40
C PHE A 24 -35.08 -23.57 41.75
N THR A 25 -36.36 -23.97 41.85
CA THR A 25 -36.94 -24.45 43.12
C THR A 25 -36.24 -25.70 43.68
N PRO A 26 -35.96 -26.76 42.89
CA PRO A 26 -35.13 -27.88 43.32
C PRO A 26 -33.68 -27.51 43.69
N TYR A 27 -33.12 -26.45 43.09
CA TYR A 27 -31.81 -25.91 43.44
C TYR A 27 -31.84 -25.21 44.81
N VAL A 28 -32.84 -24.36 45.06
CA VAL A 28 -33.02 -23.64 46.33
C VAL A 28 -33.23 -24.59 47.52
N GLU A 29 -33.88 -25.74 47.32
CA GLU A 29 -34.07 -26.75 48.38
C GLU A 29 -32.76 -27.43 48.82
N ARG A 30 -31.69 -27.32 48.03
CA ARG A 30 -30.43 -28.07 48.24
C ARG A 30 -29.20 -27.17 48.38
N ALA A 31 -29.26 -25.94 47.87
CA ALA A 31 -28.17 -24.98 47.89
C ALA A 31 -28.18 -24.13 49.17
N ASP A 32 -27.00 -23.61 49.55
CA ASP A 32 -26.89 -22.70 50.68
C ASP A 32 -27.66 -21.38 50.40
N PRO A 33 -28.45 -20.85 51.36
CA PRO A 33 -29.21 -19.61 51.17
C PRO A 33 -28.38 -18.39 50.75
N GLU A 34 -27.10 -18.30 51.14
CA GLU A 34 -26.21 -17.21 50.73
C GLU A 34 -25.85 -17.31 49.25
N LEU A 35 -25.53 -18.51 48.77
CA LEU A 35 -25.24 -18.80 47.36
C LEU A 35 -26.48 -18.60 46.48
N VAL A 36 -27.67 -18.98 46.97
CA VAL A 36 -28.94 -18.72 46.28
C VAL A 36 -29.16 -17.21 46.12
N ARG A 37 -28.88 -16.42 47.16
CA ARG A 37 -29.07 -14.97 47.14
C ARG A 37 -28.08 -14.27 46.20
N GLU A 38 -26.82 -14.70 46.20
CA GLU A 38 -25.80 -14.16 45.30
C GLU A 38 -26.13 -14.47 43.83
N LEU A 39 -26.57 -15.69 43.54
CA LEU A 39 -27.00 -16.10 42.21
C LEU A 39 -28.21 -15.29 41.72
N GLN A 40 -29.22 -15.09 42.58
CA GLN A 40 -30.37 -14.24 42.25
C GLN A 40 -29.98 -12.79 41.98
N GLN A 41 -29.08 -12.23 42.80
CA GLN A 41 -28.60 -10.86 42.61
C GLN A 41 -27.85 -10.69 41.29
N SER A 42 -26.98 -11.64 40.94
CA SER A 42 -26.24 -11.65 39.67
C SER A 42 -27.20 -11.82 38.47
N PHE A 43 -28.16 -12.73 38.56
CA PHE A 43 -29.18 -12.89 37.52
C PHE A 43 -30.00 -11.61 37.31
N PHE A 44 -30.48 -10.98 38.38
CA PHE A 44 -31.27 -9.75 38.30
C PHE A 44 -30.46 -8.57 37.78
N SER A 45 -29.19 -8.43 38.17
CA SER A 45 -28.33 -7.35 37.68
C SER A 45 -28.06 -7.50 36.18
N THR A 46 -27.67 -8.70 35.73
CA THR A 46 -27.44 -8.99 34.31
C THR A 46 -28.72 -8.85 33.49
N ALA A 47 -29.85 -9.35 34.00
CA ALA A 47 -31.12 -9.22 33.30
C ALA A 47 -31.50 -7.75 33.12
N ARG A 48 -31.34 -6.93 34.16
CA ARG A 48 -31.61 -5.50 34.12
C ARG A 48 -30.70 -4.77 33.13
N GLU A 49 -29.41 -5.07 33.13
CA GLU A 49 -28.45 -4.46 32.22
C GLU A 49 -28.81 -4.74 30.76
N VAL A 50 -29.02 -6.02 30.41
CA VAL A 50 -29.37 -6.43 29.05
C VAL A 50 -30.71 -5.83 28.63
N ILE A 51 -31.74 -5.89 29.48
CA ILE A 51 -33.06 -5.31 29.18
C ILE A 51 -32.95 -3.79 28.93
N GLY A 52 -32.15 -3.08 29.74
CA GLY A 52 -31.86 -1.66 29.59
C GLY A 52 -31.13 -1.30 28.29
N GLN A 53 -30.15 -2.12 27.86
CA GLN A 53 -29.44 -1.93 26.58
C GLN A 53 -30.38 -1.91 25.37
N TYR A 54 -31.47 -2.70 25.42
CA TYR A 54 -32.49 -2.74 24.38
C TYR A 54 -33.63 -1.72 24.60
N GLY A 55 -33.54 -0.87 25.63
CA GLY A 55 -34.52 0.17 25.92
C GLY A 55 -35.81 -0.33 26.56
N GLY A 56 -35.79 -1.51 27.18
CA GLY A 56 -36.86 -1.99 28.06
C GLY A 56 -36.65 -1.52 29.50
N VAL A 57 -37.72 -1.53 30.28
CA VAL A 57 -37.66 -1.25 31.72
C VAL A 57 -38.03 -2.50 32.50
N VAL A 58 -37.25 -2.82 33.55
CA VAL A 58 -37.58 -3.92 34.45
C VAL A 58 -38.67 -3.45 35.41
N GLU A 59 -39.82 -4.12 35.31
CA GLU A 59 -41.03 -3.75 36.02
C GLU A 59 -41.05 -4.40 37.41
N LYS A 60 -40.90 -5.72 37.50
CA LYS A 60 -40.84 -6.43 38.78
C LYS A 60 -40.15 -7.78 38.67
N TYR A 61 -39.63 -8.21 39.81
CA TYR A 61 -39.13 -9.55 40.05
C TYR A 61 -40.25 -10.40 40.66
N ILE A 62 -40.52 -11.56 40.10
CA ILE A 62 -41.58 -12.49 40.55
C ILE A 62 -40.91 -13.81 40.88
N GLY A 63 -40.51 -13.98 42.14
CA GLY A 63 -39.69 -15.12 42.54
C GLY A 63 -38.35 -15.07 41.82
N ASP A 64 -38.11 -16.03 40.94
CA ASP A 64 -36.96 -16.21 40.05
C ASP A 64 -37.18 -15.71 38.62
N ALA A 65 -38.35 -15.14 38.32
CA ALA A 65 -38.65 -14.54 37.04
C ALA A 65 -38.48 -13.02 37.03
N VAL A 66 -38.05 -12.46 35.89
CA VAL A 66 -38.02 -11.02 35.61
C VAL A 66 -39.10 -10.68 34.60
N MET A 67 -39.94 -9.70 34.94
CA MET A 67 -40.90 -9.10 34.02
C MET A 67 -40.39 -7.73 33.57
N ALA A 68 -40.37 -7.51 32.26
CA ALA A 68 -39.96 -6.24 31.66
C ALA A 68 -40.95 -5.75 30.60
N LEU A 69 -40.97 -4.44 30.42
CA LEU A 69 -41.87 -3.72 29.52
C LEU A 69 -41.06 -2.96 28.47
N PHE A 70 -41.53 -3.04 27.22
CA PHE A 70 -41.07 -2.23 26.10
C PHE A 70 -42.27 -1.45 25.56
N GLY A 71 -42.08 -0.16 25.32
CA GLY A 71 -43.14 0.76 24.89
C GLY A 71 -43.79 1.59 26.01
N ALA A 72 -43.26 1.50 27.22
CA ALA A 72 -43.59 2.35 28.36
C ALA A 72 -42.28 2.70 29.10
N PRO A 73 -42.03 3.98 29.44
CA PRO A 73 -42.93 5.12 29.31
C PRO A 73 -42.99 5.70 27.88
N VAL A 74 -42.01 5.38 27.02
CA VAL A 74 -41.92 5.83 25.63
C VAL A 74 -42.21 4.67 24.68
N ALA A 75 -43.21 4.83 23.81
CA ALA A 75 -43.55 3.86 22.77
C ALA A 75 -42.76 4.12 21.48
N THR A 76 -42.28 3.06 20.84
CA THR A 76 -41.62 3.13 19.52
C THR A 76 -42.09 2.01 18.61
N GLU A 77 -41.95 2.19 17.30
CA GLU A 77 -42.32 1.14 16.34
C GLU A 77 -41.48 -0.14 16.46
N THR A 78 -40.30 -0.07 17.10
CA THR A 78 -39.35 -1.18 17.20
C THR A 78 -39.45 -1.94 18.53
N ASP A 79 -40.38 -1.58 19.41
CA ASP A 79 -40.51 -2.18 20.75
C ASP A 79 -40.58 -3.70 20.73
N ALA A 80 -41.35 -4.28 19.80
CA ALA A 80 -41.45 -5.73 19.66
C ALA A 80 -40.14 -6.38 19.22
N VAL A 81 -39.40 -5.77 18.28
CA VAL A 81 -38.11 -6.28 17.81
C VAL A 81 -37.06 -6.20 18.92
N ARG A 82 -36.97 -5.07 19.60
CA ARG A 82 -36.04 -4.84 20.71
C ARG A 82 -36.31 -5.81 21.86
N CYS A 83 -37.58 -6.03 22.19
CA CYS A 83 -38.01 -6.98 23.21
C CYS A 83 -37.58 -8.44 22.88
N VAL A 84 -37.75 -8.89 21.63
CA VAL A 84 -37.30 -10.23 21.23
C VAL A 84 -35.78 -10.34 21.20
N ARG A 85 -35.06 -9.31 20.74
CA ARG A 85 -33.58 -9.29 20.77
C ARG A 85 -33.03 -9.32 22.19
N ALA A 86 -33.63 -8.57 23.11
CA ALA A 86 -33.29 -8.64 24.53
C ALA A 86 -33.46 -10.07 25.05
N GLY A 87 -34.55 -10.76 24.69
CA GLY A 87 -34.75 -12.17 25.04
C GLY A 87 -33.64 -13.11 24.53
N LEU A 88 -33.22 -12.93 23.28
CA LEU A 88 -32.14 -13.73 22.68
C LEU A 88 -30.77 -13.43 23.31
N GLU A 89 -30.50 -12.16 23.60
CA GLU A 89 -29.24 -11.76 24.24
C GLU A 89 -29.19 -12.21 25.71
N LEU A 90 -30.31 -12.16 26.44
CA LEU A 90 -30.43 -12.75 27.77
C LEU A 90 -30.06 -14.23 27.76
N GLN A 91 -30.56 -15.01 26.80
CA GLN A 91 -30.17 -16.41 26.65
C GLN A 91 -28.66 -16.55 26.42
N ARG A 92 -28.06 -15.70 25.57
CA ARG A 92 -26.62 -15.75 25.26
C ARG A 92 -25.74 -15.39 26.45
N VAL A 93 -26.05 -14.29 27.14
CA VAL A 93 -25.24 -13.75 28.25
C VAL A 93 -25.37 -14.64 29.48
N LEU A 94 -26.59 -15.03 29.84
CA LEU A 94 -26.84 -15.82 31.05
C LEU A 94 -26.31 -17.27 30.92
N THR A 95 -26.21 -17.81 29.70
CA THR A 95 -25.55 -19.11 29.46
C THR A 95 -24.05 -19.08 29.80
N ARG A 96 -23.37 -17.92 29.73
CA ARG A 96 -21.94 -17.82 30.10
C ARG A 96 -21.70 -17.82 31.61
N TYR A 97 -22.66 -17.29 32.38
CA TYR A 97 -22.62 -17.34 33.84
C TYR A 97 -22.90 -18.73 34.41
N ALA A 98 -23.52 -19.62 33.62
CA ALA A 98 -23.79 -21.00 33.99
C ALA A 98 -22.56 -21.94 33.89
N SER A 99 -21.45 -21.49 33.27
CA SER A 99 -20.29 -22.32 32.94
C SER A 99 -19.19 -22.37 34.02
N THR A 100 -19.32 -21.60 35.10
CA THR A 100 -18.30 -21.49 36.17
C THR A 100 -18.51 -22.46 37.34
N GLY A 101 -19.56 -23.30 37.32
CA GLY A 101 -19.78 -24.38 38.28
C GLY A 101 -19.56 -25.75 37.65
N ASP A 102 -18.91 -26.66 38.38
CA ASP A 102 -18.57 -28.03 37.96
C ASP A 102 -19.66 -28.72 37.13
N GLY A 103 -19.36 -28.91 35.84
CA GLY A 103 -19.55 -30.13 35.05
C GLY A 103 -20.94 -30.65 34.70
N GLU A 104 -22.01 -30.46 35.49
CA GLU A 104 -23.25 -31.24 35.26
C GLU A 104 -24.59 -30.49 35.35
N ARG A 105 -24.66 -29.20 35.72
CA ARG A 105 -25.94 -28.46 35.75
C ARG A 105 -25.82 -27.01 35.33
N ALA A 106 -25.67 -26.76 34.03
CA ALA A 106 -25.83 -25.43 33.48
C ALA A 106 -27.25 -24.90 33.79
N LEU A 107 -27.33 -23.77 34.48
CA LEU A 107 -28.59 -23.03 34.65
C LEU A 107 -29.11 -22.64 33.26
N ARG A 108 -30.35 -23.04 32.99
CA ARG A 108 -31.01 -22.78 31.71
C ARG A 108 -32.16 -21.84 31.96
N PHE A 109 -32.42 -20.97 30.98
CA PHE A 109 -33.42 -19.92 31.10
C PHE A 109 -34.52 -20.15 30.06
N ARG A 110 -35.72 -19.66 30.35
CA ARG A 110 -36.83 -19.63 29.39
C ARG A 110 -37.30 -18.20 29.23
N VAL A 111 -37.55 -17.79 28.01
CA VAL A 111 -38.06 -16.45 27.71
C VAL A 111 -39.37 -16.53 26.95
N GLY A 112 -40.34 -15.72 27.36
CA GLY A 112 -41.61 -15.53 26.69
C GLY A 112 -41.82 -14.06 26.36
N VAL A 113 -42.17 -13.77 25.11
CA VAL A 113 -42.45 -12.40 24.65
C VAL A 113 -43.84 -12.31 24.03
N ALA A 114 -44.64 -11.34 24.45
CA ALA A 114 -45.92 -11.04 23.82
C ALA A 114 -46.12 -9.55 23.58
N THR A 115 -46.70 -9.21 22.44
CA THR A 115 -47.03 -7.83 22.06
C THR A 115 -48.54 -7.67 21.89
N GLY A 116 -49.13 -6.70 22.60
CA GLY A 116 -50.56 -6.48 22.62
C GLY A 116 -50.94 -5.21 23.37
N GLU A 117 -52.24 -4.89 23.39
CA GLU A 117 -52.75 -3.72 24.13
C GLU A 117 -52.79 -3.98 25.64
N ALA A 118 -52.35 -2.98 26.41
CA ALA A 118 -52.49 -2.95 27.86
C ALA A 118 -52.75 -1.52 28.34
N LEU A 119 -53.40 -1.40 29.49
CA LEU A 119 -53.47 -0.17 30.26
C LEU A 119 -52.22 -0.10 31.15
N VAL A 120 -51.43 0.97 31.03
CA VAL A 120 -50.15 1.14 31.75
C VAL A 120 -50.16 2.47 32.49
N ASP A 121 -49.76 2.47 33.76
CA ASP A 121 -49.40 3.69 34.48
C ASP A 121 -48.01 4.18 34.02
N VAL A 122 -48.00 5.11 33.07
CA VAL A 122 -46.78 5.62 32.39
C VAL A 122 -45.82 6.29 33.38
N ALA A 123 -46.33 6.93 34.44
CA ALA A 123 -45.51 7.63 35.43
C ALA A 123 -44.77 6.67 36.38
N ALA A 124 -45.29 5.46 36.53
CA ALA A 124 -44.70 4.39 37.34
C ALA A 124 -43.82 3.41 36.52
N ALA A 125 -43.92 3.44 35.18
CA ALA A 125 -43.12 2.60 34.26
C ALA A 125 -41.68 3.10 34.14
N ARG A 126 -40.85 2.71 35.12
CA ARG A 126 -39.40 2.99 35.17
C ARG A 126 -38.71 1.78 35.79
N ASP A 127 -37.40 1.68 35.62
CA ASP A 127 -36.59 0.62 36.20
C ASP A 127 -36.79 0.49 37.73
N GLY A 128 -37.23 -0.69 38.18
CA GLY A 128 -37.55 -0.95 39.59
C GLY A 128 -38.84 -0.28 40.08
N GLY A 129 -39.70 0.17 39.16
CA GLY A 129 -41.04 0.70 39.44
C GLY A 129 -42.04 -0.35 39.91
N GLN A 130 -43.27 0.08 40.14
CA GLN A 130 -44.44 -0.80 40.37
C GLN A 130 -45.62 -0.23 39.57
N ALA A 131 -45.44 -0.05 38.27
CA ALA A 131 -46.49 0.29 37.35
C ALA A 131 -47.62 -0.75 37.36
N ILE A 132 -48.84 -0.24 37.47
CA ILE A 132 -50.03 -1.07 37.27
C ILE A 132 -50.13 -1.29 35.75
N VAL A 133 -49.82 -2.51 35.31
CA VAL A 133 -50.06 -2.97 33.93
C VAL A 133 -51.22 -3.95 33.93
N ALA A 134 -52.31 -3.57 33.27
CA ALA A 134 -53.50 -4.41 33.12
C ALA A 134 -53.75 -4.70 31.63
N GLY A 135 -53.52 -5.95 31.23
CA GLY A 135 -53.75 -6.41 29.86
C GLY A 135 -53.48 -7.91 29.71
N ASP A 136 -54.21 -8.55 28.82
CA ASP A 136 -54.06 -9.99 28.51
C ASP A 136 -52.67 -10.33 27.93
N VAL A 137 -51.96 -9.34 27.37
CA VAL A 137 -50.57 -9.47 26.89
C VAL A 137 -49.60 -9.92 27.99
N VAL A 138 -49.78 -9.49 29.24
CA VAL A 138 -48.92 -9.88 30.37
C VAL A 138 -49.07 -11.37 30.67
N ASN A 139 -50.33 -11.85 30.74
CA ASN A 139 -50.64 -13.26 30.94
C ASN A 139 -50.16 -14.12 29.76
N THR A 140 -50.23 -13.58 28.54
CA THR A 140 -49.74 -14.26 27.34
C THR A 140 -48.23 -14.44 27.39
N ALA A 141 -47.46 -13.40 27.72
CA ALA A 141 -45.99 -13.46 27.81
C ALA A 141 -45.51 -14.46 28.88
N SER A 142 -46.11 -14.41 30.07
CA SER A 142 -45.79 -15.37 31.15
C SER A 142 -46.07 -16.82 30.74
N ARG A 143 -47.20 -17.10 30.09
CA ARG A 143 -47.52 -18.47 29.64
C ARG A 143 -46.62 -18.96 28.50
N LEU A 144 -46.20 -18.05 27.60
CA LEU A 144 -45.22 -18.37 26.57
C LEU A 144 -43.86 -18.72 27.18
N GLN A 145 -43.43 -18.00 28.22
CA GLN A 145 -42.21 -18.32 28.96
C GLN A 145 -42.30 -19.73 29.54
N SER A 146 -43.40 -20.09 30.19
CA SER A 146 -43.56 -21.43 30.78
C SER A 146 -43.53 -22.55 29.73
N LEU A 147 -44.03 -22.28 28.52
CA LEU A 147 -44.02 -23.22 27.38
C LEU A 147 -42.70 -23.25 26.61
N ALA A 148 -41.81 -22.27 26.79
CA ALA A 148 -40.59 -22.19 26.00
C ALA A 148 -39.66 -23.38 26.28
N PRO A 149 -38.98 -23.93 25.25
CA PRO A 149 -37.96 -24.92 25.48
C PRO A 149 -36.81 -24.30 26.30
N PRO A 150 -36.06 -25.09 27.10
CA PRO A 150 -34.86 -24.60 27.77
C PRO A 150 -33.89 -23.92 26.79
N GLY A 151 -33.45 -22.70 27.10
CA GLY A 151 -32.61 -21.89 26.19
C GLY A 151 -33.39 -21.15 25.10
N GLY A 152 -34.71 -21.32 25.03
CA GLY A 152 -35.56 -20.79 23.97
C GLY A 152 -36.24 -19.46 24.31
N VAL A 153 -36.63 -18.74 23.26
CA VAL A 153 -37.44 -17.51 23.31
C VAL A 153 -38.71 -17.74 22.50
N LEU A 154 -39.85 -17.96 23.15
CA LEU A 154 -41.14 -18.12 22.48
C LEU A 154 -41.89 -16.80 22.36
N VAL A 155 -42.53 -16.58 21.21
CA VAL A 155 -43.31 -15.37 20.93
C VAL A 155 -44.73 -15.69 20.44
N CYS A 156 -45.69 -14.78 20.68
CA CYS A 156 -47.05 -14.91 20.12
C CYS A 156 -47.12 -14.47 18.64
N GLY A 157 -48.19 -14.85 17.94
CA GLY A 157 -48.41 -14.45 16.54
C GLY A 157 -48.37 -12.93 16.26
N SER A 158 -48.82 -12.08 17.20
CA SER A 158 -48.73 -10.60 17.09
C SER A 158 -47.28 -10.12 17.11
N THR A 159 -46.46 -10.66 18.01
CA THR A 159 -45.02 -10.38 18.08
C THR A 159 -44.32 -10.91 16.83
N TYR A 160 -44.61 -12.13 16.39
CA TYR A 160 -44.08 -12.68 15.13
C TYR A 160 -44.43 -11.79 13.94
N GLY A 161 -45.69 -11.40 13.77
CA GLY A 161 -46.13 -10.56 12.65
C GLY A 161 -45.37 -9.22 12.55
N LEU A 162 -45.04 -8.62 13.70
CA LEU A 162 -44.26 -7.39 13.79
C LEU A 162 -42.75 -7.57 13.58
N THR A 163 -42.21 -8.77 13.83
CA THR A 163 -40.76 -8.99 13.95
C THR A 163 -40.20 -9.99 12.93
N LYS A 164 -41.05 -10.64 12.13
CA LYS A 164 -40.67 -11.64 11.12
C LYS A 164 -39.64 -11.16 10.09
N SER A 165 -39.52 -9.84 9.89
CA SER A 165 -38.52 -9.23 8.99
C SER A 165 -37.20 -8.84 9.68
N SER A 166 -37.05 -9.15 10.98
CA SER A 166 -35.87 -8.79 11.79
C SER A 166 -35.33 -9.96 12.63
N ILE A 167 -36.12 -11.02 12.81
CA ILE A 167 -35.79 -12.19 13.62
C ILE A 167 -36.11 -13.45 12.81
N ARG A 168 -35.20 -14.42 12.84
CA ARG A 168 -35.40 -15.74 12.24
C ARG A 168 -36.21 -16.58 13.23
N TYR A 169 -37.33 -17.12 12.76
CA TYR A 169 -38.25 -17.91 13.57
C TYR A 169 -38.36 -19.35 13.04
N GLU A 170 -38.69 -20.25 13.96
CA GLU A 170 -39.20 -21.58 13.66
C GLU A 170 -40.68 -21.67 14.08
N ALA A 171 -41.54 -22.15 13.19
CA ALA A 171 -42.94 -22.39 13.48
C ALA A 171 -43.08 -23.51 14.51
N GLN A 172 -43.89 -23.31 15.54
CA GLN A 172 -44.18 -24.32 16.55
C GLN A 172 -45.64 -24.76 16.45
N PRO A 173 -45.99 -26.00 16.85
CA PRO A 173 -47.39 -26.43 16.90
C PRO A 173 -48.24 -25.45 17.74
N PRO A 174 -49.42 -25.01 17.26
CA PRO A 174 -50.29 -24.12 18.02
C PRO A 174 -50.57 -24.67 19.42
N ALA A 175 -50.36 -23.84 20.44
CA ALA A 175 -50.48 -24.24 21.83
C ALA A 175 -51.73 -23.62 22.48
N THR A 176 -52.54 -24.45 23.12
CA THR A 176 -53.66 -23.97 23.94
C THR A 176 -53.10 -23.50 25.29
N LEU A 177 -52.92 -22.18 25.43
CA LEU A 177 -52.48 -21.58 26.68
C LEU A 177 -53.53 -21.87 27.78
N ARG A 178 -53.08 -22.30 28.97
CA ARG A 178 -53.95 -22.68 30.10
C ARG A 178 -55.05 -21.63 30.34
N GLY A 179 -56.32 -22.01 30.22
CA GLY A 179 -57.46 -21.10 30.37
C GLY A 179 -57.94 -20.40 29.09
N ARG A 180 -57.44 -20.79 27.91
CA ARG A 180 -58.03 -20.42 26.61
C ARG A 180 -58.67 -21.63 25.94
N SER A 181 -59.77 -21.40 25.22
CA SER A 181 -60.46 -22.41 24.40
C SER A 181 -59.93 -22.49 22.97
N THR A 182 -59.22 -21.45 22.48
CA THR A 182 -58.63 -21.39 21.15
C THR A 182 -57.11 -21.60 21.17
N PRO A 183 -56.56 -22.46 20.27
CA PRO A 183 -55.12 -22.60 20.10
C PRO A 183 -54.48 -21.27 19.72
N THR A 184 -53.37 -20.90 20.37
CA THR A 184 -52.60 -19.69 20.06
C THR A 184 -51.40 -20.06 19.20
N GLU A 185 -51.17 -19.35 18.10
CA GLU A 185 -49.96 -19.50 17.30
C GLU A 185 -48.74 -19.01 18.07
N VAL A 186 -47.71 -19.86 18.13
CA VAL A 186 -46.47 -19.60 18.83
C VAL A 186 -45.28 -19.87 17.92
N TRP A 187 -44.23 -19.07 18.08
CA TRP A 187 -43.04 -19.12 17.23
C TRP A 187 -41.79 -19.09 18.11
N LEU A 188 -40.80 -19.91 17.77
CA LEU A 188 -39.51 -19.93 18.48
C LEU A 188 -38.54 -18.99 17.78
N ALA A 189 -38.08 -17.95 18.46
CA ALA A 189 -37.04 -17.08 17.93
C ALA A 189 -35.69 -17.80 18.00
N LEU A 190 -35.02 -17.93 16.85
CA LEU A 190 -33.76 -18.67 16.72
C LEU A 190 -32.54 -17.76 16.79
N ALA A 191 -32.60 -16.63 16.08
CA ALA A 191 -31.53 -15.64 16.04
C ALA A 191 -32.10 -14.32 15.52
N PRO A 192 -31.48 -13.18 15.86
CA PRO A 192 -31.67 -11.98 15.07
C PRO A 192 -31.29 -12.33 13.63
N LEU A 193 -32.15 -11.98 12.66
CA LEU A 193 -31.63 -11.90 11.30
C LEU A 193 -30.54 -10.83 11.37
N ARG A 194 -29.30 -11.19 10.99
CA ARG A 194 -28.33 -10.17 10.61
C ARG A 194 -28.99 -9.45 9.45
N ARG A 195 -29.62 -8.33 9.76
CA ARG A 195 -29.69 -7.29 8.76
C ARG A 195 -28.23 -6.93 8.54
N ASN A 196 -27.69 -7.35 7.40
CA ASN A 196 -27.08 -6.31 6.58
C ASN A 196 -28.18 -5.24 6.53
N HIS A 197 -28.03 -4.20 7.33
CA HIS A 197 -28.70 -2.95 7.05
C HIS A 197 -27.74 -2.25 6.08
N PRO A 198 -27.79 -2.46 4.75
CA PRO A 198 -28.08 -1.30 3.96
C PRO A 198 -29.55 -0.94 4.27
N ASP A 199 -29.84 0.34 4.36
CA ASP A 199 -31.21 0.83 4.21
C ASP A 199 -32.14 0.62 5.41
N ARG A 200 -32.13 1.60 6.30
CA ARG A 200 -33.38 2.35 6.47
C ARG A 200 -33.44 3.67 5.70
N GLU A 201 -32.37 4.15 5.05
CA GLU A 201 -32.42 5.53 4.51
C GLU A 201 -31.74 5.87 3.19
N ALA A 202 -30.90 5.03 2.56
CA ALA A 202 -30.62 5.31 1.15
C ALA A 202 -31.87 4.96 0.32
N GLY A 203 -32.56 3.87 0.64
CA GLY A 203 -33.79 3.44 -0.05
C GLY A 203 -35.11 4.17 0.27
N SER A 204 -35.16 5.12 1.22
CA SER A 204 -36.40 5.89 1.50
C SER A 204 -36.59 7.06 0.54
N THR A 205 -35.50 7.58 -0.02
CA THR A 205 -35.52 8.64 -1.02
C THR A 205 -35.47 8.03 -2.42
N PRO A 206 -36.51 8.24 -3.27
CA PRO A 206 -36.55 7.66 -4.60
C PRO A 206 -35.39 8.18 -5.46
N LEU A 207 -34.83 7.31 -6.30
CA LEU A 207 -33.86 7.73 -7.31
C LEU A 207 -34.58 8.52 -8.41
N VAL A 208 -34.56 9.85 -8.32
CA VAL A 208 -35.22 10.73 -9.29
C VAL A 208 -34.29 11.05 -10.46
N ASN A 209 -34.72 10.73 -11.68
CA ASN A 209 -34.05 11.06 -12.94
C ASN A 209 -32.53 10.73 -13.00
N ARG A 210 -32.14 9.53 -12.54
CA ARG A 210 -30.76 9.01 -12.64
C ARG A 210 -30.67 7.61 -13.26
N THR A 211 -31.73 7.18 -13.95
CA THR A 211 -31.80 5.84 -14.54
C THR A 211 -30.79 5.65 -15.67
N HIS A 212 -30.47 6.71 -16.42
CA HIS A 212 -29.50 6.65 -17.51
C HIS A 212 -28.07 6.44 -16.96
N GLU A 213 -27.67 7.23 -15.99
CA GLU A 213 -26.37 7.15 -15.33
C GLU A 213 -26.19 5.82 -14.59
N LEU A 214 -27.23 5.33 -13.93
CA LEU A 214 -27.22 4.00 -13.32
C LEU A 214 -27.06 2.89 -14.38
N SER A 215 -27.72 3.03 -15.53
CA SER A 215 -27.60 2.06 -16.63
C SER A 215 -26.18 2.01 -17.18
N LEU A 216 -25.46 3.14 -17.26
CA LEU A 216 -24.04 3.17 -17.65
C LEU A 216 -23.16 2.39 -16.67
N LEU A 217 -23.36 2.58 -15.36
CA LEU A 217 -22.64 1.85 -14.32
C LEU A 217 -22.93 0.34 -14.35
N VAL A 218 -24.21 -0.03 -14.48
CA VAL A 218 -24.65 -1.42 -14.58
C VAL A 218 -24.05 -2.08 -15.83
N ASN A 219 -24.01 -1.38 -16.96
CA ASN A 219 -23.38 -1.88 -18.19
C ASN A 219 -21.88 -2.08 -18.02
N ALA A 220 -21.17 -1.15 -17.37
CA ALA A 220 -19.75 -1.30 -17.07
C ALA A 220 -19.49 -2.52 -16.17
N LEU A 221 -20.27 -2.71 -15.10
CA LEU A 221 -20.19 -3.90 -14.25
C LEU A 221 -20.36 -5.18 -15.06
N HIS A 222 -21.46 -5.31 -15.82
CA HIS A 222 -21.73 -6.52 -16.62
C HIS A 222 -20.67 -6.78 -17.68
N ARG A 223 -20.13 -5.72 -18.30
CA ARG A 223 -19.03 -5.84 -19.26
C ARG A 223 -17.77 -6.39 -18.59
N GLY A 224 -17.37 -5.82 -17.46
CA GLY A 224 -16.20 -6.31 -16.71
C GLY A 224 -16.36 -7.75 -16.24
N LEU A 225 -17.57 -8.15 -15.83
CA LEU A 225 -17.88 -9.53 -15.45
C LEU A 225 -17.82 -10.50 -16.65
N ARG A 226 -18.41 -10.14 -17.79
CA ARG A 226 -18.55 -11.04 -18.96
C ARG A 226 -17.28 -11.12 -19.81
N GLU A 227 -16.67 -9.97 -20.09
CA GLU A 227 -15.49 -9.88 -20.96
C GLU A 227 -14.19 -10.07 -20.18
N ARG A 228 -14.23 -10.08 -18.84
CA ARG A 228 -13.05 -10.08 -17.95
C ARG A 228 -12.09 -8.94 -18.27
N THR A 229 -12.64 -7.81 -18.72
CA THR A 229 -11.89 -6.59 -19.03
C THR A 229 -12.09 -5.58 -17.90
N PRO A 230 -11.02 -5.11 -17.24
CA PRO A 230 -11.14 -4.09 -16.21
C PRO A 230 -11.85 -2.85 -16.74
N GLN A 231 -12.77 -2.31 -15.94
CA GLN A 231 -13.47 -1.07 -16.26
C GLN A 231 -13.10 0.00 -15.24
N LEU A 232 -12.77 1.20 -15.71
CA LEU A 232 -12.60 2.38 -14.85
C LEU A 232 -13.76 3.33 -15.11
N VAL A 233 -14.57 3.59 -14.08
CA VAL A 233 -15.69 4.54 -14.15
C VAL A 233 -15.49 5.64 -13.12
N THR A 234 -15.53 6.89 -13.56
CA THR A 234 -15.44 8.07 -12.69
C THR A 234 -16.78 8.80 -12.67
N VAL A 235 -17.41 8.91 -11.50
CA VAL A 235 -18.65 9.67 -11.28
C VAL A 235 -18.32 11.04 -10.71
N LEU A 236 -18.56 12.07 -11.51
CA LEU A 236 -18.30 13.47 -11.16
C LEU A 236 -19.58 14.18 -10.74
N GLY A 237 -19.47 15.01 -9.71
CA GLY A 237 -20.52 15.95 -9.37
C GLY A 237 -20.31 16.66 -8.04
N HIS A 238 -21.00 17.78 -7.85
CA HIS A 238 -20.89 18.62 -6.66
C HIS A 238 -21.35 17.89 -5.38
N ALA A 239 -21.07 18.47 -4.21
CA ALA A 239 -21.51 17.92 -2.93
C ALA A 239 -23.06 17.85 -2.86
N GLY A 240 -23.60 16.75 -2.33
CA GLY A 240 -25.05 16.54 -2.20
C GLY A 240 -25.80 16.14 -3.48
N ILE A 241 -25.15 16.10 -4.64
CA ILE A 241 -25.80 15.84 -5.95
C ILE A 241 -26.34 14.41 -6.15
N GLY A 242 -26.00 13.47 -5.25
CA GLY A 242 -26.44 12.07 -5.31
C GLY A 242 -25.40 11.04 -5.78
N LYS A 243 -24.10 11.35 -5.78
CA LYS A 243 -23.03 10.39 -6.14
C LYS A 243 -23.11 9.09 -5.33
N SER A 244 -23.08 9.19 -3.99
CA SER A 244 -23.14 8.02 -3.10
C SER A 244 -24.45 7.25 -3.24
N ARG A 245 -25.57 7.95 -3.53
CA ARG A 245 -26.86 7.31 -3.82
C ARG A 245 -26.80 6.45 -5.08
N LEU A 246 -26.12 6.93 -6.12
CA LEU A 246 -25.94 6.19 -7.37
C LEU A 246 -25.03 4.96 -7.19
N VAL A 247 -23.93 5.11 -6.43
CA VAL A 247 -23.04 3.99 -6.05
C VAL A 247 -23.81 2.94 -5.25
N HIS A 248 -24.68 3.36 -4.33
CA HIS A 248 -25.53 2.48 -3.54
C HIS A 248 -26.53 1.68 -4.39
N GLU A 249 -27.17 2.31 -5.37
CA GLU A 249 -28.07 1.59 -6.30
C GLU A 249 -27.32 0.55 -7.14
N LEU A 250 -26.07 0.83 -7.52
CA LEU A 250 -25.20 -0.16 -8.15
C LEU A 250 -24.85 -1.32 -7.20
N PHE A 251 -24.56 -1.03 -5.93
CA PHE A 251 -24.31 -2.05 -4.90
C PHE A 251 -25.52 -2.98 -4.74
N LEU A 252 -26.73 -2.42 -4.61
CA LEU A 252 -27.97 -3.19 -4.53
C LEU A 252 -28.20 -4.06 -5.79
N HIS A 253 -27.83 -3.56 -6.96
CA HIS A 253 -27.88 -4.35 -8.19
C HIS A 253 -26.85 -5.50 -8.17
N ALA A 254 -25.63 -5.24 -7.70
CA ALA A 254 -24.58 -6.25 -7.58
C ALA A 254 -24.95 -7.35 -6.57
N GLU A 255 -25.56 -7.02 -5.43
CA GLU A 255 -26.03 -8.02 -4.44
C GLU A 255 -27.12 -8.96 -4.99
N ARG A 256 -27.88 -8.52 -6.00
CA ARG A 256 -28.92 -9.35 -6.64
C ARG A 256 -28.36 -10.31 -7.68
N LEU A 257 -27.06 -10.25 -8.01
CA LEU A 257 -26.42 -11.17 -8.94
C LEU A 257 -26.11 -12.50 -8.24
N PHE A 258 -27.00 -13.48 -8.41
CA PHE A 258 -26.85 -14.80 -7.77
C PHE A 258 -25.78 -15.69 -8.42
N ASP A 259 -25.55 -15.55 -9.73
CA ASP A 259 -24.67 -16.45 -10.50
C ASP A 259 -23.18 -16.11 -10.35
N ALA A 260 -22.85 -14.92 -9.85
CA ALA A 260 -21.48 -14.45 -9.67
C ALA A 260 -21.40 -13.49 -8.46
N PRO A 261 -21.15 -14.00 -7.23
CA PRO A 261 -21.06 -13.15 -6.05
C PRO A 261 -19.88 -12.18 -6.20
N VAL A 262 -20.20 -10.89 -6.23
CA VAL A 262 -19.24 -9.81 -6.41
C VAL A 262 -18.65 -9.41 -5.06
N ALA A 263 -17.33 -9.36 -4.98
CA ALA A 263 -16.63 -8.76 -3.86
C ALA A 263 -16.69 -7.25 -3.97
N TRP A 264 -17.34 -6.60 -3.01
CA TRP A 264 -17.41 -5.15 -2.93
C TRP A 264 -16.46 -4.65 -1.85
N ARG A 265 -15.54 -3.75 -2.21
CA ARG A 265 -14.66 -3.05 -1.26
C ARG A 265 -14.70 -1.56 -1.55
N THR A 266 -14.71 -0.77 -0.49
CA THR A 266 -14.75 0.68 -0.57
C THR A 266 -13.56 1.22 0.20
N GLY A 267 -12.73 2.00 -0.50
CA GLY A 267 -11.68 2.82 0.08
C GLY A 267 -12.09 4.29 0.05
N ARG A 268 -11.84 5.01 1.14
CA ARG A 268 -12.28 6.41 1.29
C ARG A 268 -11.07 7.34 1.32
N CYS A 269 -11.19 8.47 0.64
CA CYS A 269 -10.25 9.57 0.79
C CYS A 269 -10.85 10.56 1.80
N PRO A 270 -10.31 10.65 3.03
CA PRO A 270 -10.90 11.50 4.06
C PRO A 270 -10.86 12.99 3.66
N PRO A 271 -11.95 13.75 3.86
CA PRO A 271 -11.93 15.21 3.69
C PRO A 271 -11.05 15.88 4.74
N PHE A 272 -10.74 17.18 4.59
CA PHE A 272 -9.79 18.03 5.37
C PHE A 272 -8.39 18.08 4.74
N GLY A 273 -7.45 18.88 5.25
CA GLY A 273 -6.06 18.97 4.74
C GLY A 273 -5.24 17.68 4.94
N GLU A 274 -5.94 16.55 4.85
CA GLU A 274 -5.71 15.20 5.28
C GLU A 274 -5.47 14.34 4.05
N ASN A 275 -4.38 14.62 3.36
CA ASN A 275 -3.81 13.69 2.40
C ASN A 275 -3.21 12.51 3.19
N VAL A 276 -4.06 11.69 3.83
CA VAL A 276 -3.62 10.45 4.47
C VAL A 276 -3.17 9.53 3.35
N THR A 277 -1.88 9.30 3.31
CA THR A 277 -1.22 8.69 2.17
C THR A 277 -1.76 7.27 1.97
N TYR A 278 -2.28 7.01 0.76
CA TYR A 278 -2.89 5.73 0.37
C TYR A 278 -4.05 5.26 1.28
N ALA A 279 -4.77 6.17 1.95
CA ALA A 279 -5.87 5.81 2.86
C ALA A 279 -6.90 4.87 2.24
N ALA A 280 -7.36 5.16 1.02
CA ALA A 280 -8.35 4.34 0.35
C ALA A 280 -7.82 2.92 0.03
N LEU A 281 -6.53 2.79 -0.27
CA LEU A 281 -5.93 1.46 -0.48
C LEU A 281 -5.79 0.70 0.85
N ALA A 282 -5.38 1.38 1.92
CA ALA A 282 -5.31 0.81 3.26
C ALA A 282 -6.70 0.29 3.72
N ASP A 283 -7.76 1.07 3.53
CA ASP A 283 -9.16 0.67 3.79
C ASP A 283 -9.53 -0.62 3.05
N ILE A 284 -9.17 -0.72 1.76
CA ILE A 284 -9.47 -1.90 0.94
C ILE A 284 -8.73 -3.13 1.48
N VAL A 285 -7.45 -3.00 1.84
CA VAL A 285 -6.63 -4.10 2.38
C VAL A 285 -7.15 -4.54 3.75
N LYS A 286 -7.42 -3.59 4.65
CA LYS A 286 -7.99 -3.85 5.97
C LYS A 286 -9.36 -4.52 5.87
N GLY A 287 -10.25 -3.96 5.06
CA GLY A 287 -11.61 -4.49 4.84
C GLY A 287 -11.63 -5.85 4.13
N GLN A 288 -10.63 -6.14 3.30
CA GLN A 288 -10.45 -7.46 2.70
C GLN A 288 -9.98 -8.50 3.72
N SER A 289 -9.05 -8.11 4.60
CA SER A 289 -8.42 -9.01 5.57
C SER A 289 -9.15 -9.06 6.92
N GLY A 290 -10.18 -8.23 7.11
CA GLY A 290 -10.89 -8.08 8.37
C GLY A 290 -10.01 -7.50 9.48
N ILE A 291 -9.02 -6.68 9.15
CA ILE A 291 -8.12 -6.03 10.13
C ILE A 291 -8.86 -4.85 10.76
N LEU A 292 -8.75 -4.74 12.08
CA LEU A 292 -9.27 -3.65 12.88
C LEU A 292 -8.14 -2.71 13.29
N ASP A 293 -8.46 -1.44 13.55
CA ASP A 293 -7.50 -0.44 14.04
C ASP A 293 -7.04 -0.74 15.48
N THR A 294 -7.83 -1.50 16.24
CA THR A 294 -7.52 -1.99 17.59
C THR A 294 -6.73 -3.29 17.64
N ASP A 295 -6.50 -3.97 16.50
CA ASP A 295 -5.75 -5.23 16.50
C ASP A 295 -4.28 -5.01 16.91
N SER A 296 -3.64 -6.01 17.51
CA SER A 296 -2.18 -5.97 17.75
C SER A 296 -1.41 -6.16 16.44
N ALA A 297 -0.10 -5.86 16.44
CA ALA A 297 0.78 -6.13 15.30
C ALA A 297 0.75 -7.63 14.91
N GLU A 298 0.78 -8.52 15.90
CA GLU A 298 0.71 -9.97 15.70
C GLU A 298 -0.61 -10.42 15.06
N THR A 299 -1.76 -10.00 15.59
CA THR A 299 -3.08 -10.35 15.01
C THR A 299 -3.25 -9.75 13.62
N THR A 300 -2.72 -8.55 13.38
CA THR A 300 -2.76 -7.91 12.05
C THR A 300 -1.96 -8.71 11.03
N ARG A 301 -0.75 -9.14 11.42
CA ARG A 301 0.12 -10.00 10.61
C ARG A 301 -0.58 -11.31 10.25
N GLU A 302 -1.10 -12.00 11.26
CA GLU A 302 -1.82 -13.28 11.09
C GLU A 302 -3.02 -13.15 10.14
N ARG A 303 -3.84 -12.09 10.29
CA ARG A 303 -5.00 -11.85 9.41
C ARG A 303 -4.61 -11.53 7.98
N LEU A 304 -3.57 -10.72 7.80
CA LEU A 304 -3.05 -10.38 6.47
C LEU A 304 -2.51 -11.64 5.79
N ASP A 305 -1.71 -12.44 6.47
CA ASP A 305 -1.08 -13.64 5.92
C ASP A 305 -2.13 -14.71 5.57
N THR A 306 -3.11 -14.94 6.45
CA THR A 306 -4.22 -15.86 6.21
C THR A 306 -5.03 -15.45 4.98
N THR A 307 -5.30 -14.15 4.84
CA THR A 307 -6.05 -13.61 3.71
C THR A 307 -5.27 -13.78 2.41
N LEU A 308 -3.99 -13.45 2.41
CA LEU A 308 -3.14 -13.55 1.23
C LEU A 308 -2.91 -15.00 0.81
N ALA A 309 -2.69 -15.91 1.77
CA ALA A 309 -2.58 -17.35 1.50
C ALA A 309 -3.83 -17.91 0.82
N THR A 310 -5.01 -17.39 1.16
CA THR A 310 -6.29 -17.77 0.53
C THR A 310 -6.40 -17.27 -0.92
N ILE A 311 -5.82 -16.10 -1.23
CA ILE A 311 -5.94 -15.46 -2.55
C ILE A 311 -4.86 -15.96 -3.53
N VAL A 312 -3.59 -16.05 -3.09
CA VAL A 312 -2.43 -16.31 -3.97
C VAL A 312 -1.64 -17.59 -3.62
N GLY A 313 -1.98 -18.31 -2.54
CA GLY A 313 -1.20 -19.43 -2.03
C GLY A 313 -0.01 -19.00 -1.15
N HIS A 314 0.61 -19.94 -0.43
CA HIS A 314 1.56 -19.65 0.66
C HIS A 314 2.84 -18.92 0.19
N SER A 315 3.44 -19.28 -0.95
CA SER A 315 4.72 -18.70 -1.39
C SER A 315 4.61 -17.26 -1.92
N GLU A 316 3.47 -16.87 -2.49
CA GLU A 316 3.23 -15.50 -2.94
C GLU A 316 2.65 -14.62 -1.82
N ALA A 317 2.04 -15.24 -0.80
CA ALA A 317 1.44 -14.54 0.33
C ALA A 317 2.46 -13.75 1.15
N GLU A 318 3.63 -14.33 1.44
CA GLU A 318 4.67 -13.71 2.27
C GLU A 318 5.20 -12.40 1.67
N ARG A 319 5.51 -12.38 0.37
CA ARG A 319 5.97 -11.15 -0.30
C ARG A 319 4.91 -10.07 -0.40
N LEU A 320 3.66 -10.45 -0.70
CA LEU A 320 2.56 -9.50 -0.68
C LEU A 320 2.33 -8.98 0.74
N ALA A 321 2.51 -9.83 1.75
CA ALA A 321 2.40 -9.48 3.15
C ALA A 321 3.45 -8.43 3.52
N GLU A 322 4.71 -8.63 3.16
CA GLU A 322 5.81 -7.67 3.36
C GLU A 322 5.48 -6.31 2.72
N ALA A 323 5.12 -6.29 1.43
CA ALA A 323 4.84 -5.04 0.71
C ALA A 323 3.57 -4.31 1.20
N LEU A 324 2.54 -5.04 1.65
CA LEU A 324 1.30 -4.47 2.17
C LEU A 324 1.41 -4.07 3.66
N SER A 325 2.46 -4.50 4.36
CA SER A 325 2.66 -4.24 5.80
C SER A 325 2.58 -2.77 6.16
N PRO A 326 3.26 -1.85 5.46
CA PRO A 326 3.22 -0.42 5.82
C PRO A 326 1.82 0.19 5.65
N LEU A 327 0.99 -0.32 4.73
CA LEU A 327 -0.38 0.16 4.55
C LEU A 327 -1.26 -0.13 5.78
N VAL A 328 -1.02 -1.24 6.46
CA VAL A 328 -1.79 -1.69 7.64
C VAL A 328 -1.09 -1.39 8.97
N GLY A 329 -0.02 -0.59 8.95
CA GLY A 329 0.71 -0.15 10.14
C GLY A 329 1.67 -1.18 10.73
N LEU A 330 2.09 -2.17 9.94
CA LEU A 330 3.14 -3.11 10.30
C LEU A 330 4.49 -2.65 9.74
N ALA A 331 5.57 -3.02 10.44
CA ALA A 331 6.91 -2.89 9.87
C ALA A 331 7.03 -3.81 8.63
N GLY A 332 7.74 -3.33 7.62
CA GLY A 332 8.03 -4.09 6.40
C GLY A 332 9.43 -3.75 5.87
N PRO A 333 10.00 -4.58 4.97
CA PRO A 333 11.26 -4.29 4.33
C PRO A 333 11.19 -3.00 3.50
N LYS A 334 12.33 -2.32 3.34
CA LYS A 334 12.47 -1.16 2.45
C LYS A 334 12.61 -1.66 1.01
N LEU A 335 11.48 -1.85 0.34
CA LEU A 335 11.42 -2.22 -1.08
C LEU A 335 11.65 -0.99 -1.96
N ALA A 336 11.93 -1.15 -3.26
CA ALA A 336 11.97 0.00 -4.16
C ALA A 336 10.54 0.54 -4.41
N PRO A 337 10.35 1.85 -4.67
CA PRO A 337 9.02 2.44 -4.88
C PRO A 337 8.16 1.74 -5.93
N ASP A 338 8.74 1.43 -7.09
CA ASP A 338 8.03 0.76 -8.18
C ASP A 338 7.63 -0.68 -7.83
N GLU A 339 8.37 -1.32 -6.93
CA GLU A 339 8.15 -2.71 -6.48
C GLU A 339 7.02 -2.77 -5.46
N THR A 340 7.04 -1.88 -4.46
CA THR A 340 5.95 -1.70 -3.50
C THR A 340 4.63 -1.48 -4.23
N GLU A 341 4.61 -0.54 -5.17
CA GLU A 341 3.40 -0.27 -5.95
C GLU A 341 2.99 -1.46 -6.83
N SER A 342 3.96 -2.16 -7.42
CA SER A 342 3.71 -3.37 -8.22
C SER A 342 3.07 -4.49 -7.39
N ALA A 343 3.56 -4.73 -6.17
CA ALA A 343 2.99 -5.70 -5.24
C ALA A 343 1.55 -5.32 -4.84
N TRP A 344 1.27 -4.04 -4.61
CA TRP A 344 -0.09 -3.56 -4.32
C TRP A 344 -1.04 -3.78 -5.51
N ARG A 345 -0.60 -3.48 -6.74
CA ARG A 345 -1.38 -3.79 -7.94
C ARG A 345 -1.60 -5.30 -8.08
N ARG A 346 -0.56 -6.11 -7.83
CA ARG A 346 -0.64 -7.57 -7.88
C ARG A 346 -1.66 -8.12 -6.90
N PHE A 347 -1.72 -7.58 -5.68
CA PHE A 347 -2.77 -7.91 -4.71
C PHE A 347 -4.18 -7.64 -5.27
N VAL A 348 -4.41 -6.47 -5.87
CA VAL A 348 -5.72 -6.13 -6.47
C VAL A 348 -6.08 -7.07 -7.62
N VAL A 349 -5.11 -7.37 -8.49
CA VAL A 349 -5.29 -8.32 -9.61
C VAL A 349 -5.62 -9.72 -9.08
N ALA A 350 -4.90 -10.18 -8.07
CA ALA A 350 -5.13 -11.49 -7.48
C ALA A 350 -6.50 -11.57 -6.79
N LEU A 351 -6.91 -10.51 -6.10
CA LEU A 351 -8.25 -10.41 -5.51
C LEU A 351 -9.34 -10.53 -6.59
N ALA A 352 -9.21 -9.78 -7.70
CA ALA A 352 -10.15 -9.82 -8.81
C ALA A 352 -10.14 -11.16 -9.58
N ALA A 353 -8.98 -11.82 -9.66
CA ALA A 353 -8.85 -13.14 -10.27
C ALA A 353 -9.49 -14.24 -9.41
N HIS A 354 -9.37 -14.13 -8.07
CA HIS A 354 -9.99 -15.04 -7.11
C HIS A 354 -11.52 -14.92 -7.10
N ARG A 355 -12.04 -13.69 -7.18
CA ARG A 355 -13.47 -13.41 -7.23
C ARG A 355 -13.76 -12.09 -7.95
N PRO A 356 -14.83 -11.99 -8.75
CA PRO A 356 -15.21 -10.74 -9.39
C PRO A 356 -15.30 -9.60 -8.37
N THR A 357 -14.64 -8.47 -8.66
CA THR A 357 -14.41 -7.44 -7.65
C THR A 357 -14.81 -6.06 -8.15
N VAL A 358 -15.51 -5.31 -7.30
CA VAL A 358 -15.76 -3.87 -7.45
C VAL A 358 -14.98 -3.16 -6.35
N LEU A 359 -14.05 -2.30 -6.76
CA LEU A 359 -13.32 -1.40 -5.87
C LEU A 359 -13.88 0.01 -6.03
N VAL A 360 -14.43 0.56 -4.95
CA VAL A 360 -14.94 1.93 -4.92
C VAL A 360 -13.91 2.83 -4.25
N PHE A 361 -13.45 3.86 -4.96
CA PHE A 361 -12.63 4.93 -4.41
C PHE A 361 -13.51 6.17 -4.22
N GLU A 362 -13.91 6.42 -2.97
CA GLU A 362 -14.77 7.56 -2.67
C GLU A 362 -13.98 8.86 -2.47
N ASP A 363 -14.53 9.94 -3.03
CA ASP A 363 -14.06 11.31 -2.85
C ASP A 363 -12.59 11.55 -3.26
N LEU A 364 -12.17 10.99 -4.39
CA LEU A 364 -10.79 11.03 -4.93
C LEU A 364 -10.20 12.45 -5.10
N HIS A 365 -11.03 13.49 -5.10
CA HIS A 365 -10.60 14.89 -5.05
C HIS A 365 -9.83 15.28 -3.78
N TRP A 366 -9.88 14.45 -2.72
CA TRP A 366 -9.07 14.58 -1.50
C TRP A 366 -7.84 13.67 -1.47
N ALA A 367 -7.66 12.79 -2.48
CA ALA A 367 -6.53 11.88 -2.51
C ALA A 367 -5.21 12.63 -2.71
N ASP A 368 -4.13 12.09 -2.17
CA ASP A 368 -2.79 12.52 -2.50
C ASP A 368 -2.40 12.12 -3.93
N GLU A 369 -1.41 12.79 -4.50
CA GLU A 369 -0.97 12.55 -5.88
C GLU A 369 -0.50 11.11 -6.12
N SER A 370 0.10 10.47 -5.11
CA SER A 370 0.56 9.08 -5.18
C SER A 370 -0.62 8.13 -5.29
N MET A 371 -1.69 8.35 -4.52
CA MET A 371 -2.93 7.59 -4.60
C MET A 371 -3.62 7.77 -5.97
N ILE A 372 -3.66 9.01 -6.52
CA ILE A 372 -4.23 9.27 -7.85
C ILE A 372 -3.46 8.49 -8.92
N ARG A 373 -2.13 8.61 -8.94
CA ARG A 373 -1.25 7.90 -9.88
C ARG A 373 -1.38 6.39 -9.77
N PHE A 374 -1.53 5.85 -8.55
CA PHE A 374 -1.78 4.42 -8.33
C PHE A 374 -3.05 3.94 -9.03
N VAL A 375 -4.17 4.67 -8.89
CA VAL A 375 -5.44 4.29 -9.55
C VAL A 375 -5.33 4.38 -11.06
N GLU A 376 -4.65 5.40 -11.61
CA GLU A 376 -4.39 5.50 -13.06
C GLU A 376 -3.58 4.31 -13.56
N ARG A 377 -2.47 3.99 -12.90
CA ARG A 377 -1.60 2.86 -13.24
C ARG A 377 -2.33 1.52 -13.13
N LEU A 378 -3.16 1.35 -12.10
CA LEU A 378 -4.00 0.17 -11.92
C LEU A 378 -5.02 0.04 -13.07
N GLY A 379 -5.67 1.13 -13.47
CA GLY A 379 -6.59 1.12 -14.61
C GLY A 379 -5.89 0.82 -15.94
N ALA A 380 -4.68 1.33 -16.16
CA ALA A 380 -3.95 1.20 -17.42
C ALA A 380 -3.25 -0.16 -17.61
N SER A 381 -2.75 -0.76 -16.53
CA SER A 381 -1.87 -1.94 -16.59
C SER A 381 -2.61 -3.28 -16.47
N VAL A 382 -3.76 -3.31 -15.82
CA VAL A 382 -4.47 -4.55 -15.52
C VAL A 382 -5.20 -5.08 -16.76
N ARG A 383 -5.09 -6.39 -17.02
CA ARG A 383 -5.81 -7.10 -18.08
C ARG A 383 -6.36 -8.45 -17.58
N ASP A 384 -7.37 -8.97 -18.29
CA ASP A 384 -7.92 -10.32 -18.13
C ASP A 384 -8.49 -10.70 -16.75
N VAL A 385 -8.93 -9.72 -15.96
CA VAL A 385 -9.60 -9.92 -14.67
C VAL A 385 -10.95 -9.18 -14.57
N PRO A 386 -11.95 -9.77 -13.90
CA PRO A 386 -13.27 -9.16 -13.70
C PRO A 386 -13.24 -8.09 -12.59
N LEU A 387 -12.71 -6.91 -12.94
CA LEU A 387 -12.50 -5.78 -12.04
C LEU A 387 -13.25 -4.53 -12.50
N LEU A 388 -14.03 -3.91 -11.62
CA LEU A 388 -14.59 -2.57 -11.81
C LEU A 388 -13.97 -1.61 -10.79
N LEU A 389 -13.26 -0.60 -11.28
CA LEU A 389 -12.76 0.53 -10.50
C LEU A 389 -13.78 1.66 -10.60
N LEU A 390 -14.46 1.98 -9.50
CA LEU A 390 -15.47 3.02 -9.43
C LEU A 390 -14.98 4.18 -8.57
N CYS A 391 -14.66 5.30 -9.21
CA CYS A 391 -14.18 6.51 -8.53
C CYS A 391 -15.31 7.53 -8.39
N THR A 392 -15.40 8.21 -7.25
CA THR A 392 -16.26 9.39 -7.11
C THR A 392 -15.41 10.62 -6.84
N ALA A 393 -15.71 11.73 -7.51
CA ALA A 393 -14.99 12.98 -7.34
C ALA A 393 -15.87 14.20 -7.63
N ARG A 394 -15.36 15.39 -7.31
CA ARG A 394 -15.96 16.66 -7.74
C ARG A 394 -15.36 17.12 -9.08
N PRO A 395 -16.05 17.98 -9.86
CA PRO A 395 -15.57 18.39 -11.18
C PRO A 395 -14.15 18.98 -11.20
N GLU A 396 -13.75 19.70 -10.14
CA GLU A 396 -12.44 20.33 -10.00
C GLU A 396 -11.28 19.31 -10.00
N PHE A 397 -11.58 18.03 -9.74
CA PHE A 397 -10.60 16.95 -9.84
C PHE A 397 -10.05 16.82 -11.27
N LEU A 398 -10.89 16.91 -12.30
CA LEU A 398 -10.44 16.85 -13.69
C LEU A 398 -9.72 18.13 -14.13
N GLU A 399 -10.08 19.28 -13.56
CA GLU A 399 -9.38 20.53 -13.83
C GLU A 399 -7.92 20.48 -13.35
N ARG A 400 -7.70 19.83 -12.18
CA ARG A 400 -6.35 19.60 -11.63
C ARG A 400 -5.62 18.45 -12.31
N ASN A 401 -6.35 17.44 -12.81
CA ASN A 401 -5.80 16.23 -13.42
C ASN A 401 -6.34 16.03 -14.85
N PRO A 402 -5.94 16.85 -15.84
CA PRO A 402 -6.50 16.78 -17.19
C PRO A 402 -6.20 15.45 -17.90
N SER A 403 -5.07 14.80 -17.54
CA SER A 403 -4.65 13.50 -18.09
C SER A 403 -5.55 12.35 -17.68
N TRP A 404 -6.29 12.46 -16.56
CA TRP A 404 -7.11 11.38 -16.00
C TRP A 404 -8.10 10.80 -17.01
N ALA A 405 -8.77 11.68 -17.78
CA ALA A 405 -9.79 11.27 -18.74
C ALA A 405 -9.22 10.50 -19.95
N GLY A 406 -7.91 10.62 -20.23
CA GLY A 406 -7.24 9.99 -21.38
C GLY A 406 -6.21 8.90 -21.02
N ALA A 407 -5.84 8.76 -19.75
CA ALA A 407 -4.76 7.88 -19.31
C ALA A 407 -5.09 6.38 -19.42
N VAL A 408 -6.37 6.01 -19.39
CA VAL A 408 -6.82 4.61 -19.34
C VAL A 408 -7.75 4.30 -20.51
N ALA A 409 -7.36 3.34 -21.35
CA ALA A 409 -8.19 2.88 -22.46
C ALA A 409 -9.49 2.24 -21.96
N GLY A 410 -10.64 2.77 -22.38
CA GLY A 410 -11.95 2.27 -21.93
C GLY A 410 -12.46 2.88 -20.62
N SER A 411 -11.87 3.98 -20.15
CA SER A 411 -12.43 4.75 -19.03
C SER A 411 -13.77 5.39 -19.42
N VAL A 412 -14.68 5.49 -18.45
CA VAL A 412 -15.99 6.14 -18.60
C VAL A 412 -16.12 7.22 -17.54
N THR A 413 -16.36 8.46 -17.97
CA THR A 413 -16.66 9.57 -17.06
C THR A 413 -18.15 9.90 -17.12
N ILE A 414 -18.81 9.87 -15.97
CA ILE A 414 -20.24 10.18 -15.81
C ILE A 414 -20.35 11.46 -14.98
N THR A 415 -20.79 12.54 -15.60
CA THR A 415 -21.04 13.82 -14.90
C THR A 415 -22.50 13.90 -14.49
N LEU A 416 -22.76 14.10 -13.19
CA LEU A 416 -24.10 14.28 -12.64
C LEU A 416 -24.49 15.77 -12.68
N PRO A 417 -25.43 16.18 -13.55
CA PRO A 417 -25.92 17.55 -13.57
C PRO A 417 -26.85 17.83 -12.38
N PRO A 418 -27.05 19.10 -11.98
CA PRO A 418 -28.16 19.49 -11.09
C PRO A 418 -29.49 18.92 -11.57
N LEU A 419 -30.36 18.54 -10.63
CA LEU A 419 -31.73 18.14 -10.96
C LEU A 419 -32.49 19.35 -11.49
N ARG A 420 -33.33 19.14 -12.49
CA ARG A 420 -34.20 20.21 -13.00
C ARG A 420 -35.32 20.50 -11.99
N ASP A 421 -35.90 21.69 -12.08
CA ASP A 421 -37.01 22.15 -11.23
C ASP A 421 -38.14 21.11 -11.09
N ALA A 422 -38.56 20.50 -12.20
CA ALA A 422 -39.59 19.46 -12.21
C ALA A 422 -39.18 18.18 -11.45
N GLU A 423 -37.89 17.86 -11.42
CA GLU A 423 -37.34 16.69 -10.72
C GLU A 423 -37.21 16.97 -9.22
N ILE A 424 -36.78 18.17 -8.82
CA ILE A 424 -36.82 18.62 -7.42
C ILE A 424 -38.27 18.64 -6.90
N ALA A 425 -39.22 19.15 -7.69
CA ALA A 425 -40.64 19.09 -7.36
C ALA A 425 -41.14 17.64 -7.18
N THR A 426 -40.70 16.73 -8.07
CA THR A 426 -41.02 15.29 -7.96
C THR A 426 -40.43 14.69 -6.68
N MET A 427 -39.20 15.07 -6.31
CA MET A 427 -38.56 14.63 -5.08
C MET A 427 -39.33 15.11 -3.84
N TYR A 428 -39.72 16.39 -3.77
CA TYR A 428 -40.56 16.91 -2.69
C TYR A 428 -41.92 16.20 -2.62
N ALA A 429 -42.56 15.93 -3.76
CA ALA A 429 -43.83 15.21 -3.80
C ALA A 429 -43.72 13.78 -3.23
N HIS A 430 -42.58 13.11 -3.43
CA HIS A 430 -42.34 11.79 -2.83
C HIS A 430 -42.00 11.87 -1.34
N LEU A 431 -41.20 12.85 -0.93
CA LEU A 431 -40.76 13.01 0.47
C LEU A 431 -41.89 13.47 1.40
N LEU A 432 -42.79 14.32 0.91
CA LEU A 432 -43.85 14.98 1.70
C LEU A 432 -45.24 14.34 1.51
N GLY A 433 -45.36 13.34 0.63
CA GLY A 433 -46.63 12.72 0.23
C GLY A 433 -47.51 13.63 -0.63
N GLN A 434 -48.76 13.22 -0.91
CA GLN A 434 -49.74 14.04 -1.65
C GLN A 434 -50.29 15.23 -0.85
N ALA A 435 -49.52 15.81 0.07
CA ALA A 435 -49.87 17.07 0.70
C ALA A 435 -49.82 18.18 -0.37
N ALA A 436 -50.97 18.81 -0.65
CA ALA A 436 -51.07 19.85 -1.67
C ALA A 436 -50.35 21.12 -1.21
N PHE A 437 -49.16 21.37 -1.75
CA PHE A 437 -48.54 22.70 -1.67
C PHE A 437 -49.30 23.68 -2.57
N PRO A 438 -49.57 24.92 -2.10
CA PRO A 438 -49.83 26.01 -3.02
C PRO A 438 -48.66 26.13 -4.01
N SER A 439 -48.95 26.25 -5.31
CA SER A 439 -47.93 26.27 -6.37
C SER A 439 -46.85 27.35 -6.15
N ALA A 440 -47.22 28.49 -5.54
CA ALA A 440 -46.30 29.55 -5.16
C ALA A 440 -45.24 29.09 -4.12
N SER A 441 -45.63 28.29 -3.13
CA SER A 441 -44.71 27.79 -2.10
C SER A 441 -43.77 26.72 -2.66
N LEU A 442 -44.25 25.84 -3.54
CA LEU A 442 -43.41 24.83 -4.19
C LEU A 442 -42.33 25.48 -5.06
N ASN A 443 -42.66 26.53 -5.81
CA ASN A 443 -41.70 27.24 -6.66
C ASN A 443 -40.55 27.83 -5.84
N SER A 444 -40.83 28.46 -4.70
CA SER A 444 -39.78 28.99 -3.83
C SER A 444 -38.93 27.87 -3.21
N LEU A 445 -39.49 26.69 -2.93
CA LEU A 445 -38.74 25.53 -2.44
C LEU A 445 -37.84 24.90 -3.50
N VAL A 446 -38.28 24.93 -4.75
CA VAL A 446 -37.49 24.48 -5.90
C VAL A 446 -36.34 25.43 -6.16
N GLU A 447 -36.60 26.74 -6.18
CA GLU A 447 -35.57 27.79 -6.32
C GLU A 447 -34.52 27.69 -5.21
N LEU A 448 -34.96 27.45 -3.98
CA LEU A 448 -34.06 27.34 -2.83
C LEU A 448 -33.19 26.08 -2.86
N ALA A 449 -33.68 24.99 -3.43
CA ALA A 449 -32.89 23.77 -3.64
C ALA A 449 -31.88 23.90 -4.76
N ASP A 450 -32.13 24.78 -5.74
CA ASP A 450 -31.27 25.07 -6.89
C ASP A 450 -30.70 23.79 -7.54
N GLY A 451 -31.57 22.78 -7.71
CA GLY A 451 -31.21 21.50 -8.30
C GLY A 451 -30.36 20.56 -7.43
N ASN A 452 -30.10 20.88 -6.15
CA ASN A 452 -29.35 20.03 -5.21
C ASN A 452 -30.30 19.12 -4.38
N PRO A 453 -30.29 17.79 -4.58
CA PRO A 453 -31.13 16.84 -3.85
C PRO A 453 -30.93 16.88 -2.33
N LEU A 454 -29.69 17.10 -1.85
CA LEU A 454 -29.40 17.18 -0.42
C LEU A 454 -30.21 18.30 0.22
N TYR A 455 -30.32 19.45 -0.45
CA TYR A 455 -31.05 20.58 0.10
C TYR A 455 -32.53 20.25 0.32
N ALA A 456 -33.16 19.68 -0.71
CA ALA A 456 -34.55 19.26 -0.63
C ALA A 456 -34.77 18.28 0.53
N LEU A 457 -33.89 17.29 0.67
CA LEU A 457 -33.96 16.30 1.75
C LEU A 457 -33.83 16.95 3.13
N GLU A 458 -32.79 17.77 3.34
CA GLU A 458 -32.52 18.43 4.62
C GLU A 458 -33.63 19.40 5.03
N TYR A 459 -34.24 20.11 4.07
CA TYR A 459 -35.35 21.00 4.32
C TYR A 459 -36.61 20.24 4.74
N THR A 460 -36.96 19.14 4.05
CA THR A 460 -38.12 18.31 4.45
C THR A 460 -37.96 17.74 5.85
N ARG A 461 -36.75 17.29 6.21
CA ARG A 461 -36.41 16.83 7.57
C ARG A 461 -36.57 17.94 8.61
N MET A 462 -36.07 19.14 8.32
CA MET A 462 -36.26 20.31 9.20
C MET A 462 -37.74 20.60 9.46
N LEU A 463 -38.59 20.57 8.43
CA LEU A 463 -40.03 20.79 8.58
C LEU A 463 -40.73 19.70 9.39
N ALA A 464 -40.31 18.43 9.23
CA ALA A 464 -40.81 17.31 10.02
C ALA A 464 -40.46 17.47 11.50
N GLU A 465 -39.21 17.84 11.80
CA GLU A 465 -38.71 18.07 13.16
C GLU A 465 -39.43 19.23 13.89
N GLN A 466 -39.82 20.29 13.15
CA GLN A 466 -40.60 21.41 13.69
C GLN A 466 -42.08 21.07 13.93
N GLY A 467 -42.55 19.88 13.52
CA GLY A 467 -43.95 19.48 13.58
C GLY A 467 -44.86 20.23 12.61
N SER A 468 -44.27 20.91 11.61
CA SER A 468 -44.99 21.65 10.56
C SER A 468 -45.63 20.71 9.52
N LEU A 469 -45.22 19.45 9.48
CA LEU A 469 -45.77 18.38 8.64
C LEU A 469 -46.62 17.41 9.49
N ARG A 470 -47.85 17.80 9.85
CA ARG A 470 -48.85 16.84 10.37
C ARG A 470 -49.71 16.36 9.20
N ALA A 471 -49.80 15.03 9.04
CA ALA A 471 -50.25 14.32 7.85
C ALA A 471 -51.73 14.51 7.40
N THR A 472 -52.43 15.55 7.83
CA THR A 472 -53.84 15.80 7.45
C THR A 472 -54.24 17.27 7.30
N ASP A 473 -53.38 18.24 7.60
CA ASP A 473 -53.73 19.65 7.44
C ASP A 473 -53.07 20.24 6.19
N ALA A 474 -53.85 20.92 5.36
CA ALA A 474 -53.31 21.77 4.31
C ALA A 474 -52.30 22.75 4.91
N LEU A 475 -51.13 22.88 4.28
CA LEU A 475 -50.09 23.83 4.65
C LEU A 475 -50.56 25.27 4.36
N ASP A 476 -51.49 25.79 5.16
CA ASP A 476 -51.98 27.18 5.12
C ASP A 476 -51.03 28.16 5.85
N ARG A 477 -49.93 27.67 6.43
CA ARG A 477 -48.91 28.51 7.11
C ARG A 477 -47.77 28.86 6.17
N ALA A 478 -47.31 30.12 6.23
CA ALA A 478 -46.06 30.54 5.62
C ALA A 478 -44.91 29.69 6.17
N LEU A 479 -44.30 28.88 5.31
CA LEU A 479 -43.15 28.05 5.65
C LEU A 479 -41.94 28.94 5.97
N PRO A 480 -41.15 28.60 7.00
CA PRO A 480 -39.89 29.30 7.23
C PRO A 480 -38.95 29.03 6.05
N MET A 481 -38.50 30.10 5.39
CA MET A 481 -37.59 30.06 4.24
C MET A 481 -36.19 30.47 4.72
N PRO A 482 -35.26 29.52 4.87
CA PRO A 482 -33.89 29.81 5.27
C PRO A 482 -33.04 30.34 4.10
N ASP A 483 -32.04 31.16 4.41
CA ASP A 483 -31.22 31.85 3.41
C ASP A 483 -30.18 30.96 2.70
N SER A 484 -29.92 29.75 3.21
CA SER A 484 -28.94 28.81 2.61
C SER A 484 -29.07 27.36 3.12
N VAL A 485 -28.38 26.42 2.46
CA VAL A 485 -28.17 25.03 2.93
C VAL A 485 -27.58 24.99 4.34
N HIS A 486 -26.60 25.85 4.62
CA HIS A 486 -25.98 25.94 5.94
C HIS A 486 -26.99 26.38 6.99
N ALA A 487 -27.92 27.28 6.65
CA ALA A 487 -28.98 27.73 7.55
C ALA A 487 -30.00 26.62 7.85
N VAL A 488 -30.35 25.77 6.87
CA VAL A 488 -31.21 24.59 7.12
C VAL A 488 -30.57 23.64 8.11
N ILE A 489 -29.32 23.22 7.84
CA ILE A 489 -28.58 22.29 8.70
C ILE A 489 -28.38 22.90 10.10
N ALA A 490 -28.01 24.18 10.17
CA ALA A 490 -27.86 24.93 11.40
C ALA A 490 -29.14 24.91 12.25
N ASN A 491 -30.30 25.17 11.64
CA ASN A 491 -31.59 25.14 12.32
C ASN A 491 -31.93 23.75 12.86
N ARG A 492 -31.66 22.69 12.10
CA ARG A 492 -31.84 21.30 12.57
C ARG A 492 -30.99 21.02 13.81
N VAL A 493 -29.74 21.46 13.80
CA VAL A 493 -28.83 21.35 14.96
C VAL A 493 -29.32 22.18 16.15
N ASP A 494 -29.96 23.33 15.92
CA ASP A 494 -30.52 24.18 16.99
C ASP A 494 -31.76 23.57 17.66
N LEU A 495 -32.51 22.72 16.95
CA LEU A 495 -33.65 21.96 17.47
C LEU A 495 -33.24 20.72 18.31
N LEU A 496 -31.95 20.44 18.44
CA LEU A 496 -31.44 19.37 19.29
C LEU A 496 -31.43 19.77 20.76
N GLU A 497 -31.63 18.80 21.64
CA GLU A 497 -31.35 18.98 23.07
C GLU A 497 -29.87 19.32 23.29
N ALA A 498 -29.58 20.09 24.34
CA ALA A 498 -28.21 20.54 24.62
C ALA A 498 -27.19 19.39 24.73
N ALA A 499 -27.61 18.25 25.28
CA ALA A 499 -26.76 17.04 25.38
C ALA A 499 -26.46 16.43 24.01
N ASP A 500 -27.46 16.31 23.14
CA ASP A 500 -27.32 15.72 21.81
C ASP A 500 -26.50 16.63 20.88
N ARG A 501 -26.72 17.94 20.96
CA ARG A 501 -25.92 18.93 20.24
C ARG A 501 -24.45 18.88 20.66
N ALA A 502 -24.16 18.77 21.95
CA ALA A 502 -22.79 18.69 22.44
C ALA A 502 -22.06 17.42 21.94
N VAL A 503 -22.77 16.27 21.92
CA VAL A 503 -22.28 15.00 21.36
C VAL A 503 -21.99 15.13 19.86
N LEU A 504 -22.92 15.72 19.09
CA LEU A 504 -22.74 15.92 17.65
C LEU A 504 -21.59 16.87 17.34
N GLN A 505 -21.41 17.93 18.12
CA GLN A 505 -20.27 18.85 18.00
C GLN A 505 -18.93 18.19 18.35
N ALA A 506 -18.91 17.25 19.30
CA ALA A 506 -17.70 16.50 19.64
C ALA A 506 -17.35 15.49 18.54
N ALA A 507 -18.34 14.76 18.04
CA ALA A 507 -18.19 13.91 16.86
C ALA A 507 -17.65 14.68 15.64
N ALA A 508 -18.05 15.94 15.47
CA ALA A 508 -17.57 16.77 14.37
C ALA A 508 -16.06 17.08 14.45
N VAL A 509 -15.48 17.09 15.65
CA VAL A 509 -14.02 17.18 15.82
C VAL A 509 -13.35 15.86 15.48
N VAL A 510 -13.91 14.73 15.91
CA VAL A 510 -13.36 13.38 15.66
C VAL A 510 -13.21 13.09 14.17
N GLY A 511 -14.24 13.38 13.36
CA GLY A 511 -14.16 13.17 11.92
C GLY A 511 -15.50 12.87 11.27
N MET A 512 -15.46 12.50 9.99
CA MET A 512 -16.67 12.03 9.28
C MET A 512 -17.16 10.68 9.81
N ASN A 513 -16.23 9.81 10.20
CA ASN A 513 -16.47 8.58 10.92
C ASN A 513 -16.02 8.78 12.38
N PHE A 514 -16.75 8.22 13.34
CA PHE A 514 -16.42 8.37 14.75
C PHE A 514 -17.03 7.23 15.59
N TRP A 515 -16.50 7.07 16.79
CA TRP A 515 -16.91 6.02 17.74
C TRP A 515 -17.37 6.64 19.07
N PRO A 516 -18.32 6.01 19.79
CA PRO A 516 -18.77 6.47 21.10
C PRO A 516 -17.62 6.74 22.07
N GLY A 517 -16.61 5.85 22.10
CA GLY A 517 -15.40 6.04 22.91
C GLY A 517 -14.62 7.31 22.56
N ALA A 518 -14.37 7.57 21.28
CA ALA A 518 -13.68 8.77 20.81
C ALA A 518 -14.45 10.06 21.14
N VAL A 519 -15.77 10.04 20.94
CA VAL A 519 -16.65 11.16 21.29
C VAL A 519 -16.67 11.38 22.80
N GLY A 520 -16.63 10.31 23.59
CA GLY A 520 -16.53 10.38 25.05
C GLY A 520 -15.21 10.96 25.53
N ALA A 521 -14.10 10.56 24.93
CA ALA A 521 -12.80 11.15 25.20
C ALA A 521 -12.79 12.66 24.88
N ALA A 522 -13.25 13.05 23.68
CA ALA A 522 -13.36 14.45 23.27
C ALA A 522 -14.25 15.31 24.20
N MET A 523 -15.20 14.70 24.90
CA MET A 523 -16.06 15.38 25.88
C MET A 523 -15.61 15.21 27.33
N SER A 524 -14.61 14.38 27.61
CA SER A 524 -14.23 13.92 28.95
C SER A 524 -15.41 13.33 29.75
N ARG A 525 -16.22 12.47 29.10
CA ARG A 525 -17.43 11.84 29.69
C ARG A 525 -17.52 10.34 29.40
N PRO A 526 -18.16 9.54 30.28
CA PRO A 526 -18.34 8.11 30.05
C PRO A 526 -19.31 7.83 28.87
N PRO A 527 -19.16 6.67 28.18
CA PRO A 527 -19.85 6.36 26.93
C PRO A 527 -21.37 6.13 27.05
N ASP A 528 -21.88 5.68 28.21
CA ASP A 528 -23.31 5.29 28.39
C ASP A 528 -24.32 6.43 28.12
N GLY A 529 -23.91 7.67 28.37
CA GLY A 529 -24.71 8.86 28.03
C GLY A 529 -24.68 9.19 26.54
N ILE A 530 -23.57 8.85 25.89
CA ILE A 530 -23.25 9.22 24.50
C ILE A 530 -23.99 8.31 23.54
N GLU A 531 -23.99 6.99 23.77
CA GLU A 531 -24.73 6.07 22.90
C GLU A 531 -26.23 6.35 22.85
N ARG A 532 -26.82 6.84 23.94
CA ARG A 532 -28.22 7.26 23.94
C ARG A 532 -28.44 8.51 23.08
N SER A 533 -27.54 9.49 23.16
CA SER A 533 -27.54 10.65 22.28
C SER A 533 -27.32 10.27 20.82
N LEU A 534 -26.36 9.38 20.52
CA LEU A 534 -26.08 8.90 19.16
C LEU A 534 -27.30 8.20 18.55
N ARG A 535 -27.99 7.34 19.30
CA ARG A 535 -29.25 6.73 18.84
C ARG A 535 -30.35 7.76 18.54
N ARG A 536 -30.45 8.85 19.31
CA ARG A 536 -31.40 9.95 19.02
C ARG A 536 -30.98 10.78 17.81
N LEU A 537 -29.67 11.00 17.63
CA LEU A 537 -29.12 11.72 16.48
C LEU A 537 -29.29 10.90 15.18
N GLU A 538 -29.17 9.57 15.28
CA GLU A 538 -29.46 8.64 14.19
C GLU A 538 -30.95 8.65 13.84
N GLN A 539 -31.86 8.64 14.82
CA GLN A 539 -33.30 8.78 14.58
C GLN A 539 -33.70 10.11 13.92
N ARG A 540 -32.81 11.11 13.94
CA ARG A 540 -32.96 12.38 13.24
C ARG A 540 -32.15 12.44 11.95
N ASP A 541 -31.64 11.33 11.43
CA ASP A 541 -30.87 11.24 10.18
C ASP A 541 -29.68 12.23 10.10
N LEU A 542 -29.09 12.61 11.23
CA LEU A 542 -27.89 13.46 11.25
C LEU A 542 -26.62 12.61 11.13
N ILE A 543 -26.70 11.37 11.62
CA ILE A 543 -25.64 10.37 11.62
C ILE A 543 -26.24 9.00 11.31
N HIS A 544 -25.42 8.04 10.89
CA HIS A 544 -25.85 6.67 10.61
C HIS A 544 -24.84 5.67 11.18
N GLU A 545 -25.35 4.65 11.86
CA GLU A 545 -24.56 3.48 12.27
C GLU A 545 -24.02 2.74 11.04
N GLN A 546 -22.75 2.34 11.08
CA GLN A 546 -22.11 1.53 10.04
C GLN A 546 -22.27 0.04 10.34
N ALA A 547 -22.46 -0.78 9.29
CA ALA A 547 -22.68 -2.22 9.44
C ALA A 547 -21.46 -3.00 9.96
N ALA A 548 -20.27 -2.46 9.75
CA ALA A 548 -19.02 -2.94 10.31
C ALA A 548 -18.31 -1.74 10.95
N SER A 549 -17.55 -2.01 12.02
CA SER A 549 -16.73 -1.03 12.71
C SER A 549 -15.26 -1.40 12.50
N THR A 550 -14.41 -0.40 12.29
CA THR A 550 -12.96 -0.60 12.29
C THR A 550 -12.37 -0.76 13.70
N MET A 551 -13.17 -0.54 14.74
CA MET A 551 -12.74 -0.59 16.15
C MET A 551 -13.43 -1.74 16.89
N ALA A 552 -12.65 -2.64 17.52
CA ALA A 552 -13.21 -3.74 18.28
C ALA A 552 -14.08 -3.25 19.45
N GLY A 553 -15.28 -3.82 19.58
CA GLY A 553 -16.19 -3.51 20.68
C GLY A 553 -16.81 -2.11 20.66
N GLN A 554 -16.59 -1.32 19.61
CA GLN A 554 -17.19 -0.01 19.42
C GLN A 554 -18.10 -0.01 18.19
N THR A 555 -19.29 0.56 18.31
CA THR A 555 -20.13 0.85 17.15
C THR A 555 -19.55 2.03 16.38
N GLU A 556 -19.41 1.92 15.05
CA GLU A 556 -18.97 3.02 14.20
C GLU A 556 -20.18 3.81 13.70
N TYR A 557 -20.10 5.13 13.80
CA TYR A 557 -21.09 6.06 13.27
C TYR A 557 -20.45 6.95 12.21
N ARG A 558 -21.25 7.39 11.25
CA ARG A 558 -20.84 8.33 10.21
C ARG A 558 -21.82 9.49 10.10
N PHE A 559 -21.33 10.71 9.85
CA PHE A 559 -22.21 11.83 9.51
C PHE A 559 -22.96 11.57 8.20
N GLY A 560 -24.26 11.85 8.16
CA GLY A 560 -25.06 11.68 6.94
C GLY A 560 -24.55 12.51 5.76
N HIS A 561 -23.94 13.67 6.05
CA HIS A 561 -23.28 14.49 5.05
C HIS A 561 -22.15 15.35 5.64
N VAL A 562 -21.11 15.64 4.85
CA VAL A 562 -19.96 16.47 5.29
C VAL A 562 -20.36 17.87 5.75
N LEU A 563 -21.37 18.48 5.12
CA LEU A 563 -21.89 19.78 5.53
C LEU A 563 -22.49 19.78 6.94
N VAL A 564 -23.09 18.66 7.39
CA VAL A 564 -23.62 18.54 8.76
C VAL A 564 -22.48 18.60 9.77
N ARG A 565 -21.41 17.85 9.51
CA ARG A 565 -20.18 17.89 10.30
C ARG A 565 -19.59 19.31 10.32
N ASP A 566 -19.43 19.93 9.15
CA ASP A 566 -18.79 21.24 9.02
C ASP A 566 -19.55 22.34 9.76
N VAL A 567 -20.88 22.36 9.67
CA VAL A 567 -21.71 23.30 10.45
C VAL A 567 -21.51 23.09 11.95
N CYS A 568 -21.46 21.84 12.41
CA CYS A 568 -21.23 21.52 13.82
C CYS A 568 -19.82 21.95 14.28
N TYR A 569 -18.79 21.66 13.48
CA TYR A 569 -17.41 22.03 13.76
C TYR A 569 -17.20 23.55 13.78
N GLN A 570 -17.78 24.27 12.79
CA GLN A 570 -17.67 25.72 12.69
C GLN A 570 -18.38 26.46 13.83
N ARG A 571 -19.45 25.89 14.40
CA ARG A 571 -20.16 26.45 15.56
C ARG A 571 -19.43 26.23 16.89
N LEU A 572 -18.44 25.34 16.93
CA LEU A 572 -17.67 25.08 18.14
C LEU A 572 -16.70 26.25 18.43
N PRO A 573 -16.65 26.80 19.66
CA PRO A 573 -15.66 27.82 20.04
C PRO A 573 -14.23 27.34 19.74
N ARG A 574 -13.36 28.23 19.26
CA ARG A 574 -11.99 27.85 18.86
C ARG A 574 -11.17 27.29 20.05
N THR A 575 -11.37 27.79 21.26
CA THR A 575 -10.75 27.24 22.48
C THR A 575 -11.20 25.81 22.78
N GLU A 576 -12.49 25.51 22.59
CA GLU A 576 -12.99 24.13 22.73
C GLU A 576 -12.45 23.22 21.63
N ARG A 577 -12.25 23.72 20.41
CA ARG A 577 -11.61 22.92 19.34
C ARG A 577 -10.23 22.45 19.75
N VAL A 578 -9.39 23.31 20.33
CA VAL A 578 -8.04 22.93 20.81
C VAL A 578 -8.13 21.74 21.77
N ALA A 579 -8.95 21.86 22.83
CA ALA A 579 -9.09 20.82 23.84
C ALA A 579 -9.66 19.51 23.25
N ARG A 580 -10.65 19.59 22.36
CA ARG A 580 -11.24 18.40 21.73
C ARG A 580 -10.29 17.72 20.74
N HIS A 581 -9.49 18.47 19.99
CA HIS A 581 -8.46 17.90 19.12
C HIS A 581 -7.36 17.19 19.93
N GLU A 582 -6.92 17.79 21.03
CA GLU A 582 -5.96 17.19 21.98
C GLU A 582 -6.51 15.85 22.52
N LEU A 583 -7.70 15.85 23.13
CA LEU A 583 -8.32 14.66 23.70
C LEU A 583 -8.64 13.57 22.65
N THR A 584 -8.99 13.96 21.43
CA THR A 584 -9.22 13.00 20.34
C THR A 584 -7.91 12.34 19.92
N ALA A 585 -6.83 13.13 19.78
CA ALA A 585 -5.52 12.60 19.45
C ALA A 585 -5.00 11.64 20.53
N GLU A 586 -5.17 11.98 21.81
CA GLU A 586 -4.82 11.10 22.93
C GLU A 586 -5.57 9.77 22.88
N TRP A 587 -6.86 9.79 22.57
CA TRP A 587 -7.66 8.56 22.44
C TRP A 587 -7.20 7.70 21.25
N LEU A 588 -6.98 8.32 20.08
CA LEU A 588 -6.50 7.62 18.88
C LEU A 588 -5.12 7.00 19.09
N ASP A 589 -4.20 7.73 19.73
CA ASP A 589 -2.88 7.20 20.11
C ASP A 589 -2.98 6.03 21.09
N GLY A 590 -3.91 6.11 22.05
CA GLY A 590 -4.14 5.02 23.01
C GLY A 590 -4.64 3.74 22.36
N VAL A 591 -5.38 3.85 21.25
CA VAL A 591 -5.91 2.71 20.49
C VAL A 591 -4.85 2.04 19.63
N ALA A 592 -3.90 2.80 19.09
CA ALA A 592 -2.90 2.33 18.13
C ALA A 592 -1.51 2.09 18.75
N THR A 593 -1.44 1.71 20.04
CA THR A 593 -0.21 1.79 20.86
C THR A 593 0.98 0.99 20.31
N ASP A 594 0.72 -0.08 19.53
CA ASP A 594 1.76 -0.97 19.00
C ASP A 594 1.92 -0.92 17.45
N ARG A 595 1.26 0.02 16.75
CA ARG A 595 1.28 0.10 15.27
C ARG A 595 1.25 1.54 14.75
N ASP A 596 2.17 1.87 13.84
CA ASP A 596 2.16 3.12 13.07
C ASP A 596 1.15 3.01 11.89
N THR A 597 -0.14 2.90 12.22
CA THR A 597 -1.24 2.81 11.23
C THR A 597 -1.44 4.14 10.47
N ASP A 598 -2.32 4.15 9.48
CA ASP A 598 -2.88 5.37 8.86
C ASP A 598 -3.40 6.40 9.90
N LEU A 599 -3.76 5.97 11.11
CA LEU A 599 -4.08 6.87 12.22
C LEU A 599 -2.90 7.77 12.63
N ALA A 600 -1.64 7.44 12.31
CA ALA A 600 -0.49 8.29 12.61
C ALA A 600 -0.60 9.67 11.94
N GLU A 601 -1.03 9.71 10.67
CA GLU A 601 -1.27 10.97 9.93
C GLU A 601 -2.50 11.70 10.50
N VAL A 602 -3.54 10.97 10.91
CA VAL A 602 -4.75 11.53 11.55
C VAL A 602 -4.40 12.20 12.88
N VAL A 603 -3.68 11.49 13.76
CA VAL A 603 -3.17 12.01 15.04
C VAL A 603 -2.29 13.24 14.80
N ALA A 604 -1.36 13.17 13.83
CA ALA A 604 -0.50 14.29 13.47
C ALA A 604 -1.32 15.52 13.08
N ASN A 605 -2.42 15.34 12.34
CA ASN A 605 -3.33 16.42 11.97
C ASN A 605 -4.09 17.00 13.17
N HIS A 606 -4.65 16.16 14.06
CA HIS A 606 -5.33 16.64 15.27
C HIS A 606 -4.39 17.45 16.16
N ARG A 607 -3.19 16.94 16.44
CA ARG A 607 -2.21 17.62 17.29
C ARG A 607 -1.71 18.92 16.65
N TYR A 608 -1.43 18.91 15.35
CA TYR A 608 -1.01 20.12 14.63
C TYR A 608 -2.11 21.18 14.55
N THR A 609 -3.37 20.75 14.34
CA THR A 609 -4.54 21.65 14.34
C THR A 609 -4.75 22.29 15.71
N ALA A 610 -4.61 21.52 16.79
CA ALA A 610 -4.67 22.05 18.16
C ALA A 610 -3.60 23.12 18.38
N TYR A 611 -2.35 22.84 17.98
CA TYR A 611 -1.23 23.78 18.03
C TYR A 611 -1.51 25.07 17.22
N GLU A 612 -1.90 24.97 15.96
CA GLU A 612 -2.15 26.13 15.10
C GLU A 612 -3.28 27.01 15.62
N ILE A 613 -4.37 26.40 16.09
CA ILE A 613 -5.48 27.15 16.70
C ILE A 613 -5.00 27.84 17.98
N ALA A 614 -4.29 27.13 18.87
CA ALA A 614 -3.77 27.71 20.11
C ALA A 614 -2.83 28.89 19.86
N ARG A 615 -1.89 28.74 18.91
CA ARG A 615 -0.97 29.79 18.46
C ARG A 615 -1.72 31.01 17.96
N SER A 616 -2.72 30.82 17.10
CA SER A 616 -3.51 31.92 16.54
C SER A 616 -4.40 32.66 17.56
N LEU A 617 -4.70 32.01 18.69
CA LEU A 617 -5.46 32.60 19.80
C LEU A 617 -4.56 33.28 20.85
N GLY A 618 -3.23 33.19 20.71
CA GLY A 618 -2.28 33.68 21.72
C GLY A 618 -2.28 32.88 23.02
N LEU A 619 -2.73 31.61 22.98
CA LEU A 619 -2.57 30.67 24.08
C LEU A 619 -1.11 30.20 24.16
N ASP A 620 -0.73 29.59 25.29
CA ASP A 620 0.59 28.95 25.42
C ASP A 620 0.70 27.76 24.44
N ALA A 621 1.28 28.03 23.27
CA ALA A 621 1.45 27.07 22.19
C ALA A 621 2.55 26.04 22.50
N ALA A 622 3.46 26.33 23.44
CA ALA A 622 4.56 25.44 23.80
C ALA A 622 4.05 24.11 24.40
N ARG A 623 2.90 24.15 25.08
CA ARG A 623 2.20 22.94 25.54
C ARG A 623 1.86 21.97 24.40
N TYR A 624 1.54 22.48 23.22
CA TYR A 624 1.03 21.67 22.10
C TYR A 624 2.10 21.35 21.05
N SER A 625 3.27 22.02 21.09
CA SER A 625 4.31 21.87 20.08
C SER A 625 4.98 20.50 20.13
N VAL A 626 5.36 20.01 21.32
CA VAL A 626 6.02 18.70 21.50
C VAL A 626 5.11 17.54 21.04
N PRO A 627 3.86 17.42 21.54
CA PRO A 627 2.86 16.48 21.01
C PRO A 627 2.72 16.51 19.48
N ALA A 628 2.62 17.70 18.89
CA ALA A 628 2.44 17.84 17.45
C ALA A 628 3.70 17.42 16.67
N ARG A 629 4.89 17.78 17.15
CA ARG A 629 6.18 17.40 16.56
C ARG A 629 6.34 15.89 16.48
N GLU A 630 6.14 15.20 17.59
CA GLU A 630 6.28 13.73 17.66
C GLU A 630 5.32 13.02 16.69
N ALA A 631 4.07 13.46 16.63
CA ALA A 631 3.10 12.88 15.70
C ALA A 631 3.43 13.20 14.24
N GLN A 632 3.91 14.40 13.91
CA GLN A 632 4.38 14.74 12.56
C GLN A 632 5.62 13.92 12.17
N HIS A 633 6.55 13.67 13.10
CA HIS A 633 7.71 12.81 12.86
C HIS A 633 7.29 11.35 12.59
N ARG A 634 6.35 10.80 13.38
CA ARG A 634 5.78 9.46 13.12
C ARG A 634 5.08 9.37 11.76
N ALA A 635 4.27 10.39 11.40
CA ALA A 635 3.64 10.47 10.09
C ALA A 635 4.67 10.55 8.93
N ALA A 636 5.77 11.28 9.11
CA ALA A 636 6.85 11.35 8.13
C ALA A 636 7.52 9.97 7.91
N ARG A 637 7.76 9.20 8.99
CA ARG A 637 8.32 7.84 8.89
C ARG A 637 7.37 6.90 8.14
N ARG A 638 6.07 6.93 8.45
CA ARG A 638 5.07 6.09 7.78
C ARG A 638 5.00 6.39 6.28
N THR A 639 4.86 7.66 5.92
CA THR A 639 4.75 8.09 4.52
C THR A 639 6.02 7.83 3.73
N TYR A 640 7.18 7.91 4.38
CA TYR A 640 8.46 7.49 3.81
C TYR A 640 8.50 5.99 3.48
N LEU A 641 8.02 5.13 4.39
CA LEU A 641 7.90 3.68 4.16
C LEU A 641 6.90 3.33 3.04
N LEU A 642 5.96 4.23 2.74
CA LEU A 642 5.01 4.11 1.61
C LEU A 642 5.54 4.71 0.30
N HIS A 643 6.78 5.21 0.29
CA HIS A 643 7.40 5.91 -0.84
C HIS A 643 6.66 7.18 -1.30
N ALA A 644 5.81 7.76 -0.46
CA ALA A 644 5.19 9.06 -0.70
C ALA A 644 6.12 10.17 -0.23
N LEU A 645 7.22 10.36 -0.96
CA LEU A 645 8.32 11.24 -0.54
C LEU A 645 7.88 12.71 -0.36
N ASP A 646 6.94 13.21 -1.17
CA ASP A 646 6.40 14.57 -1.01
C ASP A 646 5.61 14.73 0.29
N ALA A 647 4.77 13.76 0.63
CA ALA A 647 4.02 13.75 1.87
C ALA A 647 4.97 13.61 3.09
N ALA A 648 5.96 12.72 2.98
CA ALA A 648 6.99 12.55 3.99
C ALA A 648 7.79 13.84 4.24
N ALA A 649 8.19 14.54 3.17
CA ALA A 649 8.87 15.82 3.26
C ALA A 649 7.98 16.89 3.91
N ALA A 650 6.68 16.95 3.58
CA ALA A 650 5.74 17.89 4.18
C ALA A 650 5.56 17.66 5.69
N HIS A 651 5.44 16.40 6.12
CA HIS A 651 5.36 16.04 7.54
C HIS A 651 6.67 16.33 8.28
N ALA A 652 7.83 15.95 7.71
CA ALA A 652 9.13 16.24 8.29
C ALA A 652 9.38 17.76 8.42
N GLY A 653 8.98 18.55 7.42
CA GLY A 653 9.07 20.01 7.46
C GLY A 653 8.21 20.64 8.58
N LYS A 654 6.97 20.15 8.77
CA LYS A 654 6.12 20.57 9.91
C LYS A 654 6.74 20.18 11.25
N ALA A 655 7.33 18.99 11.37
CA ALA A 655 8.01 18.56 12.58
C ALA A 655 9.23 19.45 12.90
N LEU A 656 10.07 19.77 11.91
CA LEU A 656 11.21 20.68 12.06
C LEU A 656 10.80 22.10 12.47
N ALA A 657 9.68 22.61 11.92
CA ALA A 657 9.15 23.93 12.27
C ALA A 657 8.65 24.02 13.73
N LEU A 658 8.43 22.88 14.38
CA LEU A 658 8.02 22.77 15.79
C LEU A 658 9.19 22.48 16.73
N CYS A 659 10.41 22.29 16.21
CA CYS A 659 11.60 22.12 17.04
C CYS A 659 12.04 23.46 17.64
N ASP A 660 12.42 23.42 18.91
CA ASP A 660 13.14 24.50 19.59
C ASP A 660 14.59 24.03 19.80
N ASP A 661 15.54 24.84 19.31
CA ASP A 661 16.97 24.51 19.27
C ASP A 661 17.58 24.42 20.67
N GLU A 662 16.96 25.05 21.67
CA GLU A 662 17.44 25.04 23.06
C GLU A 662 16.94 23.83 23.86
N THR A 663 15.74 23.31 23.57
CA THR A 663 15.09 22.27 24.39
C THR A 663 15.20 20.86 23.84
N ASP A 664 15.27 20.68 22.51
CA ASP A 664 15.17 19.37 21.87
C ASP A 664 16.24 19.12 20.79
N PRO A 665 17.54 19.33 21.07
CA PRO A 665 18.58 19.28 20.05
C PRO A 665 18.71 17.90 19.38
N LEU A 666 18.55 16.81 20.13
CA LEU A 666 18.67 15.46 19.58
C LEU A 666 17.46 15.08 18.70
N GLU A 667 16.24 15.40 19.12
CA GLU A 667 15.05 15.09 18.33
C GLU A 667 15.03 15.87 17.02
N ARG A 668 15.46 17.14 17.07
CA ARG A 668 15.68 17.93 15.85
C ARG A 668 16.65 17.23 14.90
N LEU A 669 17.78 16.73 15.38
CA LEU A 669 18.77 16.02 14.57
C LEU A 669 18.19 14.75 13.92
N ARG A 670 17.35 14.00 14.64
CA ARG A 670 16.66 12.81 14.11
C ARG A 670 15.72 13.16 12.97
N ILE A 671 14.95 14.24 13.12
CA ILE A 671 14.05 14.72 12.06
C ILE A 671 14.87 15.26 10.88
N GLU A 672 15.98 15.98 11.12
CA GLU A 672 16.91 16.44 10.08
C GLU A 672 17.52 15.26 9.30
N GLN A 673 17.81 14.14 9.98
CA GLN A 673 18.30 12.91 9.35
C GLN A 673 17.28 12.33 8.38
N LEU A 674 16.05 12.11 8.84
CA LEU A 674 14.97 11.61 7.99
C LEU A 674 14.67 12.57 6.83
N ALA A 675 14.59 13.88 7.09
CA ALA A 675 14.33 14.88 6.06
C ALA A 675 15.44 14.92 4.98
N THR A 676 16.70 14.72 5.39
CA THR A 676 17.84 14.67 4.46
C THR A 676 17.82 13.39 3.64
N GLU A 677 17.48 12.26 4.25
CA GLU A 677 17.28 10.99 3.55
C GLU A 677 16.13 11.07 2.53
N ILE A 678 14.99 11.66 2.90
CA ILE A 678 13.86 11.89 1.99
C ILE A 678 14.28 12.73 0.77
N ARG A 679 15.02 13.83 0.99
CA ARG A 679 15.52 14.69 -0.09
C ARG A 679 16.48 13.94 -1.02
N PHE A 680 17.39 13.14 -0.47
CA PHE A 680 18.31 12.33 -1.26
C PHE A 680 17.56 11.36 -2.19
N TYR A 681 16.56 10.64 -1.70
CA TYR A 681 15.82 9.68 -2.53
C TYR A 681 14.79 10.34 -3.47
N ALA A 682 14.34 11.56 -3.16
CA ALA A 682 13.41 12.31 -4.02
C ALA A 682 14.11 12.89 -5.26
N ASP A 683 15.32 13.42 -5.08
CA ASP A 683 16.12 14.02 -6.16
C ASP A 683 17.62 13.87 -5.86
N PRO A 684 18.23 12.70 -6.17
CA PRO A 684 19.64 12.45 -5.89
C PRO A 684 20.58 13.46 -6.58
N GLU A 685 20.30 13.83 -7.83
CA GLU A 685 21.13 14.76 -8.60
C GLU A 685 21.09 16.18 -8.02
N GLY A 686 19.90 16.72 -7.76
CA GLY A 686 19.74 18.03 -7.14
C GLY A 686 20.28 18.08 -5.71
N PHE A 687 20.12 16.99 -4.95
CA PHE A 687 20.69 16.86 -3.61
C PHE A 687 22.22 16.96 -3.63
N LEU A 688 22.88 16.24 -4.54
CA LEU A 688 24.33 16.29 -4.69
C LEU A 688 24.81 17.65 -5.21
N GLY A 689 24.07 18.27 -6.13
CA GLY A 689 24.40 19.58 -6.70
C GLY A 689 24.32 20.76 -5.71
N THR A 690 23.63 20.59 -4.58
CA THR A 690 23.42 21.63 -3.55
C THR A 690 24.24 21.43 -2.27
N GLY A 691 25.28 20.58 -2.32
CA GLY A 691 26.14 20.29 -1.17
C GLY A 691 25.50 19.35 -0.14
N GLY A 692 24.56 18.49 -0.57
CA GLY A 692 23.90 17.52 0.32
C GLY A 692 24.87 16.50 0.94
N ALA A 693 25.98 16.20 0.25
CA ALA A 693 27.02 15.30 0.77
C ALA A 693 27.71 15.87 2.01
N GLU A 694 28.05 17.16 2.03
CA GLU A 694 28.64 17.85 3.18
C GLU A 694 27.63 18.01 4.33
N GLN A 695 26.35 18.21 3.99
CA GLN A 695 25.25 18.23 4.97
C GLN A 695 25.14 16.89 5.71
N LEU A 696 25.25 15.76 5.02
CA LEU A 696 25.20 14.42 5.64
C LEU A 696 26.35 14.18 6.62
N VAL A 697 27.57 14.60 6.28
CA VAL A 697 28.74 14.48 7.19
C VAL A 697 28.51 15.30 8.46
N THR A 698 28.14 16.57 8.29
CA THR A 698 27.87 17.48 9.41
C THR A 698 26.76 16.93 10.31
N LEU A 699 25.71 16.36 9.72
CA LEU A 699 24.60 15.77 10.42
C LEU A 699 24.99 14.50 11.18
N ALA A 700 25.76 13.62 10.55
CA ALA A 700 26.24 12.39 11.17
C ALA A 700 27.14 12.67 12.38
N GLU A 701 28.05 13.64 12.28
CA GLU A 701 28.91 14.08 13.38
C GLU A 701 28.09 14.67 14.54
N ARG A 702 27.09 15.51 14.23
CA ARG A 702 26.18 16.09 15.25
C ARG A 702 25.35 15.03 15.96
N LEU A 703 24.83 14.05 15.22
CA LEU A 703 24.08 12.91 15.78
C LEU A 703 24.96 12.06 16.70
N TYR A 704 26.18 11.75 16.26
CA TYR A 704 27.13 10.99 17.06
C TYR A 704 27.52 11.74 18.34
N ALA A 705 27.81 13.04 18.25
CA ALA A 705 28.12 13.88 19.41
C ALA A 705 26.94 14.00 20.39
N ALA A 706 25.70 13.93 19.88
CA ALA A 706 24.48 13.91 20.67
C ALA A 706 24.11 12.54 21.25
N GLY A 707 24.90 11.48 20.96
CA GLY A 707 24.72 10.13 21.48
C GLY A 707 23.76 9.24 20.69
N ASP A 708 23.33 9.63 19.47
CA ASP A 708 22.49 8.81 18.60
C ASP A 708 23.32 8.12 17.52
N GLN A 709 23.99 7.03 17.92
CA GLN A 709 24.82 6.21 17.04
C GLN A 709 24.02 5.65 15.86
N ALA A 710 22.76 5.24 16.08
CA ALA A 710 21.90 4.70 15.02
C ALA A 710 21.58 5.75 13.95
N GLY A 711 21.21 6.97 14.38
CA GLY A 711 21.01 8.11 13.49
C GLY A 711 22.27 8.47 12.71
N ALA A 712 23.41 8.51 13.39
CA ALA A 712 24.70 8.78 12.74
C ALA A 712 25.06 7.71 11.69
N ALA A 713 24.85 6.43 12.01
CA ALA A 713 25.12 5.31 11.11
C ALA A 713 24.25 5.36 9.85
N ARG A 714 22.96 5.68 9.98
CA ARG A 714 22.06 5.91 8.83
C ARG A 714 22.55 7.07 7.95
N ALA A 715 22.95 8.19 8.54
CA ALA A 715 23.48 9.33 7.80
C ALA A 715 24.78 8.97 7.03
N TRP A 716 25.68 8.21 7.66
CA TRP A 716 26.88 7.68 6.99
C TRP A 716 26.55 6.69 5.87
N THR A 717 25.53 5.86 6.03
CA THR A 717 25.07 4.93 4.98
C THR A 717 24.60 5.70 3.74
N VAL A 718 23.73 6.70 3.92
CA VAL A 718 23.25 7.55 2.81
C VAL A 718 24.41 8.33 2.18
N ARG A 719 25.39 8.77 2.98
CA ARG A 719 26.58 9.45 2.48
C ARG A 719 27.47 8.54 1.63
N GLY A 720 27.58 7.26 2.00
CA GLY A 720 28.27 6.23 1.23
C GLY A 720 27.59 5.98 -0.12
N GLN A 721 26.25 5.88 -0.12
CA GLN A 721 25.45 5.77 -1.35
C GLN A 721 25.63 7.00 -2.25
N ALA A 722 25.63 8.21 -1.67
CA ALA A 722 25.88 9.46 -2.37
C ALA A 722 27.30 9.53 -2.99
N ALA A 723 28.34 9.06 -2.30
CA ALA A 723 29.70 8.94 -2.84
C ALA A 723 29.76 7.94 -3.99
N TRP A 724 29.07 6.81 -3.83
CA TRP A 724 29.01 5.77 -4.85
C TRP A 724 28.35 6.27 -6.14
N LEU A 725 27.27 7.06 -6.06
CA LEU A 725 26.64 7.69 -7.23
C LEU A 725 27.58 8.65 -7.99
N ARG A 726 28.61 9.19 -7.33
CA ARG A 726 29.68 10.00 -7.96
C ARG A 726 30.95 9.19 -8.27
N ALA A 727 30.89 7.87 -8.08
CA ALA A 727 32.00 6.93 -8.19
C ALA A 727 33.28 7.34 -7.44
N ASP A 728 33.11 7.98 -6.28
CA ASP A 728 34.20 8.19 -5.33
C ASP A 728 34.27 6.99 -4.39
N ARG A 729 35.00 5.95 -4.80
CA ARG A 729 35.09 4.70 -4.05
C ARG A 729 35.70 4.89 -2.66
N LEU A 730 36.79 5.66 -2.56
CA LEU A 730 37.52 5.81 -1.30
C LEU A 730 36.61 6.44 -0.24
N ASP A 731 35.87 7.46 -0.65
CA ASP A 731 34.92 8.14 0.21
C ASP A 731 33.70 7.26 0.53
N ALA A 732 33.18 6.52 -0.46
CA ALA A 732 32.09 5.57 -0.25
C ALA A 732 32.45 4.49 0.77
N LEU A 733 33.64 3.91 0.66
CA LEU A 733 34.12 2.86 1.56
C LEU A 733 34.32 3.42 2.98
N SER A 734 35.02 4.55 3.10
CA SER A 734 35.23 5.23 4.38
C SER A 734 33.91 5.52 5.10
N CYS A 735 32.88 5.94 4.36
CA CYS A 735 31.55 6.21 4.92
C CYS A 735 30.82 4.93 5.35
N LEU A 736 30.82 3.88 4.52
CA LEU A 736 30.13 2.62 4.83
C LEU A 736 30.81 1.84 5.96
N ASP A 737 32.15 1.82 6.01
CA ASP A 737 32.90 1.25 7.13
C ASP A 737 32.52 1.96 8.44
N ARG A 738 32.45 3.30 8.41
CA ARG A 738 32.03 4.07 9.58
C ARG A 738 30.58 3.79 9.98
N ALA A 739 29.68 3.59 9.02
CA ALA A 739 28.29 3.23 9.29
C ALA A 739 28.21 1.86 9.99
N VAL A 740 28.91 0.85 9.46
CA VAL A 740 28.93 -0.51 10.01
C VAL A 740 29.55 -0.53 11.41
N GLU A 741 30.68 0.16 11.62
CA GLU A 741 31.32 0.28 12.95
C GLU A 741 30.34 0.82 14.01
N LEU A 742 29.52 1.80 13.64
CA LEU A 742 28.51 2.36 14.54
C LEU A 742 27.33 1.41 14.77
N PHE A 743 26.95 0.61 13.77
CA PHE A 743 25.87 -0.36 13.89
C PHE A 743 26.26 -1.64 14.65
N ASP A 744 27.54 -1.98 14.71
CA ASP A 744 28.01 -3.22 15.37
C ASP A 744 27.68 -3.27 16.86
N GLU A 745 27.69 -2.12 17.53
CA GLU A 745 27.33 -2.02 18.95
C GLU A 745 25.81 -2.00 19.19
N LEU A 746 25.00 -1.96 18.12
CA LEU A 746 23.55 -1.79 18.18
C LEU A 746 22.80 -3.11 17.89
N PRO A 747 21.56 -3.25 18.42
CA PRO A 747 20.69 -4.36 18.07
C PRO A 747 20.46 -4.46 16.55
N ASP A 748 20.19 -5.67 16.09
CA ASP A 748 19.88 -5.92 14.69
C ASP A 748 18.57 -5.24 14.27
N ASP A 749 18.65 -4.42 13.23
CA ASP A 749 17.52 -3.77 12.58
C ASP A 749 17.72 -3.79 11.04
N PRO A 750 16.67 -3.45 10.25
CA PRO A 750 16.79 -3.42 8.79
C PRO A 750 17.87 -2.45 8.28
N ALA A 751 18.10 -1.32 8.96
CA ALA A 751 19.09 -0.33 8.52
C ALA A 751 20.53 -0.85 8.66
N LYS A 752 20.81 -1.66 9.69
CA LYS A 752 22.07 -2.37 9.86
C LYS A 752 22.29 -3.40 8.75
N ALA A 753 21.27 -4.19 8.41
CA ALA A 753 21.35 -5.15 7.30
C ALA A 753 21.66 -4.45 5.97
N ASP A 754 20.98 -3.32 5.70
CA ASP A 754 21.21 -2.51 4.52
C ASP A 754 22.64 -1.95 4.45
N ALA A 755 23.17 -1.40 5.55
CA ALA A 755 24.53 -0.88 5.59
C ALA A 755 25.58 -1.96 5.26
N TYR A 756 25.43 -3.16 5.83
CA TYR A 756 26.27 -4.32 5.51
C TYR A 756 26.11 -4.79 4.05
N ALA A 757 24.88 -4.79 3.53
CA ALA A 757 24.61 -5.19 2.14
C ALA A 757 25.23 -4.20 1.13
N GLU A 758 25.16 -2.90 1.41
CA GLU A 758 25.82 -1.85 0.62
C GLU A 758 27.35 -1.98 0.67
N LEU A 759 27.93 -2.19 1.86
CA LEU A 759 29.37 -2.39 2.03
C LEU A 759 29.86 -3.63 1.26
N GLY A 760 29.17 -4.76 1.39
CA GLY A 760 29.47 -5.98 0.66
C GLY A 760 29.40 -5.79 -0.85
N ARG A 761 28.41 -5.03 -1.34
CA ARG A 761 28.29 -4.70 -2.77
C ARG A 761 29.43 -3.82 -3.25
N LEU A 762 29.86 -2.83 -2.47
CA LEU A 762 30.97 -1.95 -2.82
C LEU A 762 32.29 -2.74 -2.96
N HIS A 763 32.57 -3.65 -2.02
CA HIS A 763 33.73 -4.55 -2.09
C HIS A 763 33.64 -5.50 -3.29
N MET A 764 32.47 -6.09 -3.56
CA MET A 764 32.25 -6.95 -4.72
C MET A 764 32.54 -6.21 -6.02
N LEU A 765 32.07 -4.97 -6.17
CA LEU A 765 32.32 -4.16 -7.36
C LEU A 765 33.82 -3.86 -7.60
N ASN A 766 34.67 -3.99 -6.59
CA ASN A 766 36.12 -3.79 -6.69
C ASN A 766 36.95 -5.10 -6.62
N PHE A 767 36.34 -6.27 -6.79
CA PHE A 767 37.02 -7.58 -6.69
C PHE A 767 37.65 -7.89 -5.32
N GLU A 768 37.13 -7.31 -4.25
CA GLU A 768 37.62 -7.54 -2.88
C GLU A 768 36.82 -8.66 -2.22
N VAL A 769 37.15 -9.90 -2.60
CA VAL A 769 36.32 -11.08 -2.35
C VAL A 769 36.10 -11.35 -0.86
N GLU A 770 37.17 -11.37 -0.06
CA GLU A 770 37.07 -11.66 1.38
C GLU A 770 36.18 -10.66 2.13
N PRO A 771 36.40 -9.33 2.03
CA PRO A 771 35.52 -8.37 2.70
C PRO A 771 34.12 -8.30 2.08
N ALA A 772 33.97 -8.52 0.76
CA ALA A 772 32.65 -8.60 0.12
C ALA A 772 31.81 -9.74 0.71
N VAL A 773 32.40 -10.95 0.79
CA VAL A 773 31.73 -12.13 1.33
C VAL A 773 31.45 -11.95 2.82
N ALA A 774 32.39 -11.39 3.59
CA ALA A 774 32.18 -11.14 5.02
C ALA A 774 31.00 -10.19 5.27
N ALA A 775 30.99 -9.02 4.64
CA ALA A 775 29.93 -8.03 4.82
C ALA A 775 28.57 -8.52 4.29
N ALA A 776 28.55 -9.16 3.12
CA ALA A 776 27.31 -9.73 2.57
C ALA A 776 26.78 -10.90 3.41
N SER A 777 27.65 -11.73 3.99
CA SER A 777 27.22 -12.81 4.90
C SER A 777 26.60 -12.23 6.18
N ALA A 778 27.21 -11.18 6.76
CA ALA A 778 26.63 -10.48 7.91
C ALA A 778 25.25 -9.88 7.57
N ALA A 779 25.10 -9.23 6.41
CA ALA A 779 23.80 -8.75 5.95
C ALA A 779 22.77 -9.89 5.82
N ALA A 780 23.15 -11.02 5.21
CA ALA A 780 22.27 -12.17 5.06
C ALA A 780 21.85 -12.77 6.40
N GLU A 781 22.77 -12.90 7.37
CA GLU A 781 22.46 -13.42 8.69
C GLU A 781 21.53 -12.51 9.50
N ILE A 782 21.75 -11.18 9.43
CA ILE A 782 20.86 -10.20 10.05
C ILE A 782 19.48 -10.27 9.38
N ALA A 783 19.44 -10.31 8.05
CA ALA A 783 18.22 -10.41 7.28
C ALA A 783 17.43 -11.69 7.59
N ASP A 784 18.10 -12.85 7.68
CA ASP A 784 17.47 -14.12 8.06
C ASP A 784 16.88 -14.08 9.48
N ARG A 785 17.56 -13.43 10.45
CA ARG A 785 17.03 -13.23 11.81
C ARG A 785 15.80 -12.31 11.85
N LEU A 786 15.74 -11.33 10.95
CA LEU A 786 14.65 -10.37 10.84
C LEU A 786 13.53 -10.82 9.89
N GLY A 787 13.71 -11.94 9.17
CA GLY A 787 12.76 -12.42 8.16
C GLY A 787 12.74 -11.57 6.88
N LEU A 788 13.86 -10.94 6.50
CA LEU A 788 13.98 -10.05 5.33
C LEU A 788 14.51 -10.82 4.11
N VAL A 789 13.68 -11.66 3.48
CA VAL A 789 14.15 -12.64 2.47
C VAL A 789 14.75 -11.99 1.22
N GLU A 790 14.23 -10.83 0.82
CA GLU A 790 14.75 -10.03 -0.29
C GLU A 790 16.19 -9.57 -0.03
N VAL A 791 16.47 -9.04 1.17
CA VAL A 791 17.81 -8.58 1.57
C VAL A 791 18.78 -9.77 1.66
N ALA A 792 18.35 -10.87 2.26
CA ALA A 792 19.16 -12.09 2.38
C ALA A 792 19.55 -12.65 1.00
N THR A 793 18.59 -12.72 0.06
CA THR A 793 18.86 -13.23 -1.29
C THR A 793 19.73 -12.26 -2.09
N SER A 794 19.50 -10.95 -1.97
CA SER A 794 20.34 -9.92 -2.59
C SER A 794 21.79 -9.98 -2.09
N ALA A 795 22.00 -10.27 -0.81
CA ALA A 795 23.31 -10.49 -0.24
C ALA A 795 23.98 -11.78 -0.79
N ARG A 796 23.23 -12.88 -0.95
CA ARG A 796 23.73 -14.11 -1.60
C ARG A 796 24.13 -13.90 -3.07
N ILE A 797 23.40 -13.08 -3.82
CA ILE A 797 23.80 -12.68 -5.18
C ILE A 797 25.15 -11.94 -5.16
N THR A 798 25.38 -11.08 -4.17
CA THR A 798 26.68 -10.41 -3.97
C THR A 798 27.79 -11.43 -3.71
N ILE A 799 27.56 -12.39 -2.81
CA ILE A 799 28.51 -13.47 -2.49
C ILE A 799 28.85 -14.28 -3.75
N GLY A 800 27.83 -14.79 -4.45
CA GLY A 800 28.03 -15.61 -5.64
C GLY A 800 28.78 -14.86 -6.75
N THR A 801 28.50 -13.57 -6.91
CA THR A 801 29.20 -12.71 -7.88
C THR A 801 30.66 -12.50 -7.49
N ALA A 802 30.95 -12.19 -6.22
CA ALA A 802 32.31 -11.98 -5.72
C ALA A 802 33.16 -13.25 -5.87
N LEU A 803 32.59 -14.42 -5.56
CA LEU A 803 33.28 -15.72 -5.71
C LEU A 803 33.58 -16.02 -7.18
N PHE A 804 32.60 -15.83 -8.08
CA PHE A 804 32.82 -16.06 -9.51
C PHE A 804 33.88 -15.12 -10.08
N GLN A 805 33.83 -13.84 -9.72
CA GLN A 805 34.84 -12.84 -10.08
C GLN A 805 36.25 -13.23 -9.61
N ALA A 806 36.39 -13.95 -8.49
CA ALA A 806 37.66 -14.48 -7.98
C ALA A 806 38.19 -15.71 -8.74
N GLY A 807 37.41 -16.23 -9.69
CA GLY A 807 37.65 -17.49 -10.37
C GLY A 807 37.17 -18.73 -9.60
N ASP A 808 36.35 -18.58 -8.56
CA ASP A 808 35.72 -19.73 -7.88
C ASP A 808 34.39 -20.09 -8.55
N ARG A 809 34.33 -21.28 -9.16
CA ARG A 809 33.13 -21.77 -9.85
C ARG A 809 31.95 -22.04 -8.91
N ALA A 810 32.19 -22.17 -7.61
CA ALA A 810 31.10 -22.21 -6.63
C ALA A 810 30.23 -20.94 -6.68
N GLY A 811 30.79 -19.80 -7.12
CA GLY A 811 30.03 -18.56 -7.29
C GLY A 811 28.90 -18.66 -8.31
N LEU A 812 29.08 -19.37 -9.42
CA LEU A 812 28.00 -19.60 -10.40
C LEU A 812 26.89 -20.48 -9.82
N VAL A 813 27.25 -21.49 -9.03
CA VAL A 813 26.27 -22.36 -8.35
C VAL A 813 25.45 -21.55 -7.35
N GLU A 814 26.10 -20.70 -6.56
CA GLU A 814 25.41 -19.79 -5.63
C GLU A 814 24.48 -18.81 -6.36
N LEU A 815 24.92 -18.24 -7.49
CA LEU A 815 24.09 -17.35 -8.30
C LEU A 815 22.88 -18.06 -8.91
N GLN A 816 23.04 -19.30 -9.38
CA GLN A 816 21.94 -20.11 -9.90
C GLN A 816 20.95 -20.46 -8.79
N SER A 817 21.44 -20.85 -7.61
CA SER A 817 20.60 -21.10 -6.43
C SER A 817 19.84 -19.84 -6.01
N ALA A 818 20.49 -18.67 -5.99
CA ALA A 818 19.84 -17.41 -5.67
C ALA A 818 18.78 -17.04 -6.73
N LEU A 819 19.04 -17.29 -8.02
CA LEU A 819 18.05 -17.09 -9.08
C LEU A 819 16.85 -18.03 -8.95
N GLU A 820 17.06 -19.28 -8.54
CA GLU A 820 15.98 -20.23 -8.26
C GLU A 820 15.12 -19.76 -7.10
N VAL A 821 15.73 -19.35 -5.97
CA VAL A 821 15.02 -18.74 -4.84
C VAL A 821 14.26 -17.51 -5.30
N CYS A 822 14.89 -16.63 -6.08
CA CYS A 822 14.24 -15.46 -6.65
C CYS A 822 13.05 -15.81 -7.53
N ARG A 823 13.05 -16.93 -8.26
CA ARG A 823 11.91 -17.35 -9.11
C ARG A 823 10.80 -18.01 -8.31
N GLU A 824 11.17 -18.91 -7.39
CA GLU A 824 10.26 -19.63 -6.51
C GLU A 824 9.50 -18.65 -5.61
N GLN A 825 10.26 -17.77 -4.97
CA GLN A 825 9.74 -16.71 -4.13
C GLN A 825 9.52 -15.43 -4.90
N ARG A 826 9.70 -15.42 -6.23
CA ARG A 826 9.27 -14.39 -7.19
C ARG A 826 9.75 -12.96 -6.76
N LEU A 827 10.98 -12.90 -6.22
CA LEU A 827 11.68 -11.77 -5.60
C LEU A 827 12.14 -10.74 -6.63
N GLN A 828 12.37 -9.50 -6.20
CA GLN A 828 12.79 -8.42 -7.10
C GLN A 828 14.24 -8.56 -7.55
N SER A 829 15.05 -9.13 -6.66
CA SER A 829 16.41 -9.57 -6.91
C SER A 829 16.49 -10.61 -8.05
N GLU A 830 15.37 -11.15 -8.58
CA GLU A 830 15.37 -11.99 -9.79
C GLU A 830 16.08 -11.30 -10.95
N HIS A 831 15.78 -10.02 -11.22
CA HIS A 831 16.40 -9.33 -12.36
C HIS A 831 17.92 -9.23 -12.20
N ARG A 832 18.39 -8.89 -10.99
CA ARG A 832 19.82 -8.82 -10.65
C ARG A 832 20.46 -10.22 -10.71
N ALA A 833 19.83 -11.22 -10.12
CA ALA A 833 20.31 -12.61 -10.15
C ALA A 833 20.43 -13.12 -11.59
N LEU A 834 19.40 -12.89 -12.41
CA LEU A 834 19.35 -13.32 -13.80
C LEU A 834 20.45 -12.66 -14.62
N ARG A 835 20.64 -11.35 -14.47
CA ARG A 835 21.73 -10.64 -15.15
C ARG A 835 23.10 -11.15 -14.73
N ASN A 836 23.31 -11.39 -13.44
CA ASN A 836 24.60 -11.89 -12.93
C ASN A 836 24.87 -13.34 -13.35
N VAL A 837 23.85 -14.22 -13.35
CA VAL A 837 23.96 -15.59 -13.90
C VAL A 837 24.25 -15.54 -15.39
N SER A 838 23.52 -14.72 -16.15
CA SER A 838 23.72 -14.55 -17.59
C SER A 838 25.15 -14.06 -17.89
N TRP A 839 25.64 -13.08 -17.14
CA TRP A 839 27.01 -12.60 -17.28
C TRP A 839 28.03 -13.71 -16.98
N ALA A 840 27.90 -14.42 -15.86
CA ALA A 840 28.80 -15.51 -15.50
C ALA A 840 28.82 -16.63 -16.55
N LEU A 841 27.67 -16.98 -17.14
CA LEU A 841 27.60 -17.95 -18.24
C LEU A 841 28.31 -17.47 -19.50
N ARG A 842 28.23 -16.17 -19.85
CA ARG A 842 28.99 -15.60 -20.99
C ARG A 842 30.50 -15.66 -20.77
N GLU A 843 30.95 -15.38 -19.55
CA GLU A 843 32.36 -15.50 -19.18
C GLU A 843 32.84 -16.97 -19.25
N ASP A 844 32.01 -17.94 -18.86
CA ASP A 844 32.29 -19.38 -19.02
C ASP A 844 32.13 -19.89 -20.47
N GLY A 845 31.63 -19.05 -21.39
CA GLY A 845 31.43 -19.37 -22.82
C GLY A 845 30.08 -20.00 -23.17
N ASP A 846 29.16 -20.16 -22.22
CA ASP A 846 27.80 -20.66 -22.49
C ASP A 846 26.86 -19.52 -22.91
N TRP A 847 27.11 -19.00 -24.11
CA TRP A 847 26.32 -17.92 -24.70
C TRP A 847 24.88 -18.33 -25.02
N THR A 848 24.67 -19.60 -25.34
CA THR A 848 23.33 -20.10 -25.67
C THR A 848 22.44 -20.07 -24.43
N ALA A 849 22.94 -20.56 -23.29
CA ALA A 849 22.19 -20.50 -22.03
C ALA A 849 21.99 -19.04 -21.56
N SER A 850 23.01 -18.18 -21.70
CA SER A 850 22.88 -16.75 -21.38
C SER A 850 21.76 -16.07 -22.19
N GLN A 851 21.75 -16.25 -23.52
CA GLN A 851 20.72 -15.62 -24.37
C GLN A 851 19.32 -16.18 -24.06
N ALA A 852 19.20 -17.50 -23.87
CA ALA A 852 17.93 -18.11 -23.49
C ALA A 852 17.39 -17.55 -22.16
N LEU A 853 18.25 -17.25 -21.18
CA LEU A 853 17.84 -16.61 -19.93
C LEU A 853 17.30 -15.18 -20.15
N LEU A 854 17.99 -14.38 -20.97
CA LEU A 854 17.62 -12.99 -21.25
C LEU A 854 16.35 -12.87 -22.11
N GLU A 855 16.20 -13.70 -23.14
CA GLU A 855 15.03 -13.71 -24.03
C GLU A 855 13.74 -14.08 -23.29
N ASN A 856 13.81 -15.06 -22.39
CA ASN A 856 12.68 -15.44 -21.55
C ASN A 856 12.25 -14.31 -20.59
N SER A 857 13.17 -13.40 -20.23
CA SER A 857 12.90 -12.27 -19.33
C SER A 857 12.29 -11.03 -20.02
N ARG A 858 12.60 -10.77 -21.29
CA ARG A 858 12.09 -9.60 -22.05
C ARG A 858 10.56 -9.58 -22.19
N ASN A 859 9.90 -10.71 -21.91
CA ASN A 859 8.45 -10.85 -21.93
C ASN A 859 7.76 -10.55 -20.58
N ALA A 860 8.50 -10.16 -19.52
CA ALA A 860 7.97 -10.13 -18.16
C ALA A 860 7.63 -8.75 -17.55
N VAL A 861 8.46 -7.68 -17.64
CA VAL A 861 8.10 -6.35 -17.06
C VAL A 861 8.87 -5.21 -17.74
N PRO A 862 8.22 -4.15 -18.26
CA PRO A 862 8.86 -2.88 -18.59
C PRO A 862 8.97 -1.99 -17.34
N GLY A 863 10.16 -1.52 -16.95
CA GLY A 863 10.28 -0.39 -16.01
C GLY A 863 11.48 -0.31 -15.07
N SER A 864 12.25 -1.38 -14.84
CA SER A 864 13.39 -1.33 -13.91
C SER A 864 14.59 -0.57 -14.50
N ARG A 865 14.69 0.73 -14.21
CA ARG A 865 15.91 1.51 -14.43
C ARG A 865 16.90 1.28 -13.29
N THR A 866 17.62 0.17 -13.32
CA THR A 866 18.94 0.10 -12.65
C THR A 866 19.93 0.96 -13.43
N LEU A 867 20.88 1.61 -12.74
CA LEU A 867 21.93 2.51 -13.24
C LEU A 867 22.87 1.95 -14.34
N THR A 868 22.55 0.82 -14.95
CA THR A 868 23.14 0.37 -16.20
C THR A 868 22.09 0.48 -17.31
N THR A 869 21.98 1.69 -17.86
CA THR A 869 22.03 1.99 -19.32
C THR A 869 21.06 1.26 -20.26
N GLY A 870 20.00 1.98 -20.70
CA GLY A 870 19.15 1.56 -21.82
C GLY A 870 19.83 1.53 -23.20
N TYR A 871 21.00 2.18 -23.36
CA TYR A 871 21.79 2.14 -24.59
C TYR A 871 22.85 1.02 -24.64
N SER A 872 23.19 0.42 -23.50
CA SER A 872 24.30 -0.55 -23.38
C SER A 872 24.00 -1.89 -24.04
N ASP A 873 22.79 -2.41 -23.88
CA ASP A 873 22.43 -3.72 -24.45
C ASP A 873 22.50 -3.72 -25.99
N VAL A 874 22.14 -2.62 -26.63
CA VAL A 874 22.18 -2.48 -28.10
C VAL A 874 23.62 -2.42 -28.59
N ALA A 875 24.44 -1.59 -27.95
CA ALA A 875 25.85 -1.42 -28.31
C ALA A 875 26.68 -2.67 -27.98
N GLN A 876 26.46 -3.32 -26.83
CA GLN A 876 27.11 -4.59 -26.49
C GLN A 876 26.72 -5.69 -27.48
N ASN A 877 25.44 -5.80 -27.87
CA ASN A 877 25.05 -6.80 -28.86
C ASN A 877 25.73 -6.52 -30.21
N ALA A 878 25.75 -5.27 -30.66
CA ALA A 878 26.42 -4.85 -31.88
C ALA A 878 27.94 -5.13 -31.85
N TYR A 879 28.59 -4.95 -30.70
CA TYR A 879 30.00 -5.28 -30.48
C TYR A 879 30.30 -6.76 -30.78
N PHE A 880 29.53 -7.67 -30.17
CA PHE A 880 29.73 -9.11 -30.30
C PHE A 880 29.32 -9.61 -31.69
N THR A 881 28.23 -9.09 -32.28
CA THR A 881 27.79 -9.48 -33.63
C THR A 881 28.65 -8.87 -34.75
N GLY A 882 29.54 -7.92 -34.45
CA GLY A 882 30.38 -7.24 -35.43
C GLY A 882 29.65 -6.17 -36.26
N ASP A 883 28.52 -5.65 -35.77
CA ASP A 883 27.79 -4.54 -36.40
C ASP A 883 28.37 -3.19 -35.92
N TRP A 884 29.59 -2.89 -36.36
CA TRP A 884 30.31 -1.68 -35.93
C TRP A 884 29.53 -0.37 -36.22
N PRO A 885 28.86 -0.20 -37.38
CA PRO A 885 28.04 0.98 -37.62
C PRO A 885 26.92 1.19 -36.59
N ALA A 886 26.26 0.11 -36.14
CA ALA A 886 25.24 0.21 -35.10
C ALA A 886 25.85 0.56 -33.73
N LEU A 887 27.01 -0.02 -33.39
CA LEU A 887 27.73 0.30 -32.17
C LEU A 887 28.16 1.76 -32.12
N ILE A 888 28.82 2.26 -33.17
CA ILE A 888 29.33 3.63 -33.24
C ILE A 888 28.18 4.62 -33.03
N LYS A 889 27.07 4.42 -33.75
CA LYS A 889 25.87 5.25 -33.60
C LYS A 889 25.29 5.23 -32.18
N ALA A 890 25.27 4.06 -31.54
CA ALA A 890 24.78 3.93 -30.17
C ALA A 890 25.72 4.62 -29.16
N ALA A 891 27.04 4.52 -29.35
CA ALA A 891 28.05 5.18 -28.52
C ALA A 891 28.00 6.71 -28.63
N GLU A 892 27.84 7.26 -29.84
CA GLU A 892 27.67 8.69 -30.09
C GLU A 892 26.39 9.24 -29.44
N ALA A 893 25.27 8.52 -29.54
CA ALA A 893 24.01 8.90 -28.91
C ALA A 893 24.12 8.90 -27.38
N ALA A 894 24.77 7.89 -26.80
CA ALA A 894 25.00 7.81 -25.37
C ALA A 894 25.88 8.97 -24.87
N SER A 895 26.90 9.38 -25.63
CA SER A 895 27.83 10.44 -25.26
C SER A 895 27.20 11.85 -25.29
N ALA A 896 26.02 12.01 -25.91
CA ALA A 896 25.31 13.29 -26.00
C ALA A 896 24.33 13.56 -24.85
N GLU A 897 23.97 12.56 -24.05
CA GLU A 897 23.13 12.71 -22.85
C GLU A 897 23.99 13.02 -21.62
N SER A 898 23.81 14.18 -20.98
CA SER A 898 24.52 14.56 -19.75
C SER A 898 24.24 13.54 -18.63
N GLY A 899 25.28 12.89 -18.10
CA GLY A 899 25.18 11.88 -17.03
C GLY A 899 25.63 10.47 -17.44
N SER A 900 25.98 10.25 -18.71
CA SER A 900 26.38 8.95 -19.28
C SER A 900 27.85 8.58 -19.10
N GLU A 901 28.52 9.04 -18.03
CA GLU A 901 29.94 8.73 -17.74
C GLU A 901 30.24 7.22 -17.53
N TRP A 902 29.24 6.33 -17.66
CA TRP A 902 29.27 4.97 -17.10
C TRP A 902 29.12 3.82 -18.09
N ASP A 903 29.45 4.00 -19.38
CA ASP A 903 29.73 2.84 -20.24
C ASP A 903 31.06 2.95 -21.00
N LEU A 904 32.13 3.08 -20.21
CA LEU A 904 33.51 3.24 -20.68
C LEU A 904 33.97 2.11 -21.61
N GLN A 905 33.37 0.92 -21.52
CA GLN A 905 33.64 -0.18 -22.46
C GLN A 905 33.18 0.20 -23.87
N ILE A 906 31.94 0.70 -24.00
CA ILE A 906 31.37 1.08 -25.29
C ILE A 906 32.13 2.26 -25.89
N VAL A 907 32.44 3.27 -25.09
CA VAL A 907 33.19 4.45 -25.55
C VAL A 907 34.64 4.08 -25.91
N GLY A 908 35.27 3.21 -25.12
CA GLY A 908 36.61 2.68 -25.43
C GLY A 908 36.64 1.82 -26.69
N ALA A 909 35.62 0.96 -26.88
CA ALA A 909 35.48 0.14 -28.07
C ALA A 909 35.27 0.99 -29.34
N HIS A 910 34.42 2.00 -29.24
CA HIS A 910 34.17 3.00 -30.28
C HIS A 910 35.47 3.66 -30.77
N ALA A 911 36.39 4.03 -29.87
CA ALA A 911 37.62 4.73 -30.23
C ALA A 911 38.50 3.94 -31.23
N TRP A 912 38.80 2.67 -30.93
CA TRP A 912 39.64 1.87 -31.83
C TRP A 912 38.90 1.38 -33.09
N MET A 913 37.57 1.19 -33.01
CA MET A 913 36.76 0.86 -34.18
C MET A 913 36.75 2.01 -35.19
N ASN A 914 36.62 3.26 -34.75
CA ASN A 914 36.72 4.44 -35.62
C ASN A 914 38.09 4.53 -36.31
N ILE A 915 39.18 4.27 -35.57
CA ILE A 915 40.54 4.27 -36.14
C ILE A 915 40.67 3.23 -37.28
N LEU A 916 39.99 2.09 -37.16
CA LEU A 916 39.99 1.03 -38.17
C LEU A 916 39.05 1.32 -39.36
N SER A 917 38.02 2.14 -39.14
CA SER A 917 37.07 2.57 -40.17
C SER A 917 37.57 3.67 -41.10
N SER A 918 38.66 4.36 -40.73
CA SER A 918 39.24 5.48 -41.48
C SER A 918 40.60 5.14 -42.09
N LEU A 919 40.84 5.60 -43.32
CA LEU A 919 42.15 5.56 -44.00
C LEU A 919 42.90 6.90 -43.91
N GLU A 920 42.26 7.95 -43.39
CA GLU A 920 42.87 9.26 -43.22
C GLU A 920 43.70 9.32 -41.91
N PRO A 921 44.71 10.21 -41.82
CA PRO A 921 45.40 10.46 -40.56
C PRO A 921 44.44 11.16 -39.58
N GLU A 922 43.88 10.39 -38.65
CA GLU A 922 42.99 10.87 -37.60
C GLU A 922 43.67 11.90 -36.67
N PRO A 923 42.92 12.86 -36.11
CA PRO A 923 43.44 13.77 -35.08
C PRO A 923 43.90 13.00 -33.83
N VAL A 924 44.84 13.60 -33.09
CA VAL A 924 45.55 13.01 -31.93
C VAL A 924 44.64 12.83 -30.69
N ASP A 925 43.44 13.40 -30.71
CA ASP A 925 42.52 13.48 -29.56
C ASP A 925 41.14 12.87 -29.90
N ASP A 926 40.95 11.64 -29.45
CA ASP A 926 39.79 10.75 -29.65
C ASP A 926 38.97 10.59 -28.34
N GLY A 927 39.21 11.42 -27.33
CA GLY A 927 38.59 11.33 -26.00
C GLY A 927 39.11 10.18 -25.13
N ILE A 928 39.96 9.27 -25.66
CA ILE A 928 40.46 8.10 -24.92
C ILE A 928 41.35 8.50 -23.74
N GLU A 929 42.05 9.63 -23.83
CA GLU A 929 42.92 10.12 -22.75
C GLU A 929 42.11 10.56 -21.53
N GLU A 930 40.98 11.23 -21.76
CA GLU A 930 40.05 11.64 -20.70
C GLU A 930 39.43 10.41 -20.03
N LEU A 931 39.10 9.37 -20.80
CA LEU A 931 38.57 8.10 -20.30
C LEU A 931 39.60 7.33 -19.48
N ILE A 932 40.86 7.24 -19.93
CA ILE A 932 41.95 6.63 -19.15
C ILE A 932 42.13 7.39 -17.83
N ALA A 933 42.14 8.72 -17.88
CA ALA A 933 42.26 9.55 -16.69
C ALA A 933 41.05 9.37 -15.75
N ALA A 934 39.83 9.25 -16.27
CA ALA A 934 38.62 8.97 -15.51
C ALA A 934 38.66 7.59 -14.84
N GLY A 935 39.03 6.54 -15.58
CA GLY A 935 39.16 5.19 -15.05
C GLY A 935 40.19 5.11 -13.92
N ARG A 936 41.34 5.77 -14.06
CA ARG A 936 42.35 5.87 -12.97
C ARG A 936 41.83 6.61 -11.74
N ARG A 937 41.05 7.69 -11.91
CA ARG A 937 40.47 8.45 -10.80
C ARG A 937 39.34 7.72 -10.07
N SER A 938 38.64 6.81 -10.75
CA SER A 938 37.49 6.10 -10.18
C SER A 938 37.84 5.20 -8.97
N GLY A 939 39.08 4.69 -8.93
CA GLY A 939 39.51 3.73 -7.91
C GLY A 939 38.89 2.33 -8.05
N PHE A 940 38.12 2.07 -9.11
CA PHE A 940 37.55 0.75 -9.41
C PHE A 940 38.41 0.00 -10.44
N TYR A 941 38.88 -1.19 -10.07
CA TYR A 941 39.74 -2.02 -10.93
C TYR A 941 39.08 -2.36 -12.28
N ARG A 942 37.80 -2.74 -12.29
CA ARG A 942 37.07 -3.09 -13.54
C ARG A 942 37.17 -1.96 -14.56
N LEU A 943 36.83 -0.73 -14.14
CA LEU A 943 36.81 0.43 -15.02
C LEU A 943 38.22 0.78 -15.49
N GLN A 944 39.20 0.73 -14.60
CA GLN A 944 40.60 0.98 -14.94
C GLN A 944 41.10 -0.03 -15.99
N TRP A 945 40.90 -1.33 -15.81
CA TRP A 945 41.37 -2.33 -16.77
C TRP A 945 40.68 -2.20 -18.13
N THR A 946 39.37 -1.94 -18.14
CA THR A 946 38.62 -1.73 -19.39
C THR A 946 39.15 -0.55 -20.19
N VAL A 947 39.37 0.62 -19.57
CA VAL A 947 39.91 1.78 -20.30
C VAL A 947 41.37 1.61 -20.68
N LEU A 948 42.19 0.94 -19.85
CA LEU A 948 43.60 0.68 -20.18
C LEU A 948 43.71 -0.29 -21.37
N GLY A 949 42.88 -1.34 -21.42
CA GLY A 949 42.87 -2.34 -22.49
C GLY A 949 42.45 -1.75 -23.84
N HIS A 950 41.30 -1.06 -23.88
CA HIS A 950 40.85 -0.39 -25.10
C HIS A 950 41.76 0.78 -25.48
N GLY A 951 42.23 1.56 -24.51
CA GLY A 951 43.18 2.65 -24.74
C GLY A 951 44.51 2.17 -25.31
N ALA A 952 45.03 1.04 -24.84
CA ALA A 952 46.23 0.42 -25.40
C ALA A 952 46.02 0.03 -26.88
N LEU A 953 44.85 -0.54 -27.22
CA LEU A 953 44.54 -0.90 -28.60
C LEU A 953 44.46 0.34 -29.51
N SER A 954 43.76 1.40 -29.08
CA SER A 954 43.69 2.67 -29.80
C SER A 954 45.09 3.27 -30.04
N ARG A 955 45.92 3.34 -29.00
CA ARG A 955 47.30 3.88 -29.09
C ARG A 955 48.17 3.02 -30.01
N ALA A 956 48.05 1.70 -29.95
CA ALA A 956 48.80 0.81 -30.82
C ALA A 956 48.42 1.00 -32.30
N LEU A 957 47.12 1.13 -32.60
CA LEU A 957 46.62 1.37 -33.95
C LEU A 957 47.00 2.74 -34.51
N GLN A 958 47.15 3.75 -33.64
CA GLN A 958 47.70 5.08 -33.97
C GLN A 958 49.23 5.06 -34.21
N GLY A 959 49.91 3.92 -34.05
CA GLY A 959 51.37 3.82 -34.16
C GLY A 959 52.14 4.27 -32.91
N ARG A 960 51.45 4.49 -31.79
CA ARG A 960 52.03 4.89 -30.49
C ARG A 960 52.35 3.66 -29.63
N ALA A 961 53.12 2.72 -30.18
CA ALA A 961 53.39 1.41 -29.58
C ALA A 961 53.98 1.47 -28.16
N ARG A 962 54.87 2.44 -27.87
CA ARG A 962 55.46 2.60 -26.53
C ARG A 962 54.45 3.00 -25.46
N GLU A 963 53.44 3.78 -25.84
CA GLU A 963 52.39 4.21 -24.92
C GLU A 963 51.40 3.08 -24.68
N ALA A 964 51.05 2.33 -25.73
CA ALA A 964 50.26 1.12 -25.60
C ALA A 964 50.96 0.07 -24.71
N GLU A 965 52.27 -0.14 -24.88
CA GLU A 965 53.08 -1.01 -24.00
C GLU A 965 53.01 -0.57 -22.54
N ALA A 966 53.14 0.74 -22.27
CA ALA A 966 53.04 1.27 -20.92
C ALA A 966 51.67 1.01 -20.28
N LEU A 967 50.58 1.22 -21.03
CA LEU A 967 49.21 0.94 -20.57
C LEU A 967 48.99 -0.55 -20.27
N ILE A 968 49.51 -1.44 -21.13
CA ILE A 968 49.41 -2.90 -20.94
C ILE A 968 50.20 -3.35 -19.70
N VAL A 969 51.40 -2.81 -19.50
CA VAL A 969 52.22 -3.13 -18.32
C VAL A 969 51.56 -2.63 -17.04
N GLU A 970 50.94 -1.44 -17.07
CA GLU A 970 50.15 -0.91 -15.95
C GLU A 970 48.94 -1.81 -15.64
N LEU A 971 48.18 -2.20 -16.67
CA LEU A 971 47.04 -3.12 -16.53
C LEU A 971 47.50 -4.45 -15.92
N ALA A 972 48.52 -5.09 -16.51
CA ALA A 972 49.02 -6.37 -16.03
C ALA A 972 49.56 -6.31 -14.59
N LYS A 973 50.17 -5.19 -14.20
CA LYS A 973 50.64 -4.96 -12.83
C LYS A 973 49.46 -4.85 -11.87
N THR A 974 48.51 -3.97 -12.15
CA THR A 974 47.36 -3.72 -11.25
C THR A 974 46.42 -4.91 -11.16
N TRP A 975 46.23 -5.66 -12.26
CA TRP A 975 45.43 -6.87 -12.24
C TRP A 975 46.02 -7.95 -11.33
N ARG A 976 47.34 -8.10 -11.26
CA ARG A 976 48.00 -9.07 -10.36
C ARG A 976 47.89 -8.71 -8.88
N GLU A 977 47.49 -7.49 -8.54
CA GLU A 977 47.31 -7.07 -7.14
C GLU A 977 46.06 -7.69 -6.51
N VAL A 978 45.11 -8.15 -7.32
CA VAL A 978 43.85 -8.75 -6.88
C VAL A 978 43.60 -10.09 -7.57
N ARG A 979 42.95 -11.01 -6.87
CA ARG A 979 42.54 -12.29 -7.46
C ARG A 979 41.25 -12.08 -8.25
N ALA A 980 41.36 -11.95 -9.57
CA ALA A 980 40.24 -11.74 -10.47
C ALA A 980 40.31 -12.63 -11.71
N ILE A 981 39.17 -12.90 -12.34
CA ILE A 981 39.13 -13.41 -13.71
C ILE A 981 39.63 -12.35 -14.70
N ALA A 982 40.17 -12.79 -15.84
CA ALA A 982 40.42 -11.89 -16.96
C ALA A 982 39.18 -11.86 -17.86
N SER A 983 38.32 -10.85 -17.65
CA SER A 983 37.01 -10.76 -18.30
C SER A 983 37.12 -10.44 -19.79
N GLY A 984 36.16 -10.98 -20.55
CA GLY A 984 35.95 -10.66 -21.95
C GLY A 984 35.72 -9.19 -22.27
N GLU A 985 35.44 -8.34 -21.27
CA GLU A 985 35.22 -6.90 -21.47
C GLU A 985 36.46 -6.14 -21.94
N TRP A 986 37.67 -6.65 -21.67
CA TRP A 986 38.91 -5.92 -21.93
C TRP A 986 40.08 -6.80 -22.35
N ILE A 987 40.04 -8.12 -22.08
CA ILE A 987 41.20 -8.98 -22.29
C ILE A 987 41.55 -9.17 -23.77
N ASP A 988 40.54 -9.23 -24.63
CA ASP A 988 40.71 -9.37 -26.08
C ASP A 988 41.38 -8.11 -26.66
N ALA A 989 40.87 -6.92 -26.33
CA ALA A 989 41.46 -5.65 -26.73
C ALA A 989 42.92 -5.53 -26.27
N THR A 990 43.20 -5.93 -25.01
CA THR A 990 44.55 -5.95 -24.45
C THR A 990 45.47 -6.91 -25.18
N ALA A 991 44.99 -8.11 -25.53
CA ALA A 991 45.76 -9.10 -26.27
C ALA A 991 46.11 -8.60 -27.68
N HIS A 992 45.14 -8.04 -28.41
CA HIS A 992 45.36 -7.47 -29.75
C HIS A 992 46.26 -6.22 -29.70
N ALA A 993 46.15 -5.39 -28.66
CA ALA A 993 47.07 -4.27 -28.45
C ALA A 993 48.52 -4.74 -28.26
N ALA A 994 48.72 -5.82 -27.51
CA ALA A 994 50.06 -6.38 -27.29
C ALA A 994 50.70 -6.92 -28.58
N VAL A 995 49.91 -7.50 -29.50
CA VAL A 995 50.40 -7.93 -30.84
C VAL A 995 51.06 -6.75 -31.57
N LEU A 996 50.46 -5.56 -31.47
CA LEU A 996 50.92 -4.35 -32.15
C LEU A 996 51.99 -3.57 -31.37
N SER A 997 52.15 -3.82 -30.07
CA SER A 997 53.01 -3.00 -29.20
C SER A 997 54.43 -3.54 -29.05
N GLY A 998 54.64 -4.85 -29.23
CA GLY A 998 55.96 -5.47 -29.23
C GLY A 998 56.15 -6.53 -28.14
N ARG A 999 57.34 -7.15 -28.11
CA ARG A 999 57.61 -8.35 -27.30
C ARG A 999 57.40 -8.16 -25.79
N VAL A 1000 57.71 -6.98 -25.24
CA VAL A 1000 57.53 -6.71 -23.80
C VAL A 1000 56.05 -6.75 -23.43
N ALA A 1001 55.19 -6.08 -24.21
CA ALA A 1001 53.75 -6.14 -24.02
C ALA A 1001 53.21 -7.58 -24.18
N MET A 1002 53.66 -8.33 -25.19
CA MET A 1002 53.27 -9.73 -25.39
C MET A 1002 53.63 -10.60 -24.18
N MET A 1003 54.85 -10.47 -23.64
CA MET A 1003 55.27 -11.20 -22.45
C MET A 1003 54.47 -10.80 -21.21
N ALA A 1004 54.17 -9.51 -21.03
CA ALA A 1004 53.35 -9.03 -19.91
C ALA A 1004 51.96 -9.68 -19.91
N VAL A 1005 51.27 -9.69 -21.06
CA VAL A 1005 49.95 -10.33 -21.21
C VAL A 1005 50.05 -11.86 -21.06
N ARG A 1006 51.03 -12.51 -21.68
CA ARG A 1006 51.23 -13.96 -21.55
C ARG A 1006 51.40 -14.37 -20.10
N ASP A 1007 52.28 -13.69 -19.38
CA ASP A 1007 52.60 -14.02 -18.00
C ASP A 1007 51.40 -13.71 -17.09
N MET A 1008 50.62 -12.64 -17.37
CA MET A 1008 49.36 -12.37 -16.68
C MET A 1008 48.34 -13.50 -16.89
N LEU A 1009 48.15 -13.94 -18.14
CA LEU A 1009 47.20 -15.00 -18.48
C LEU A 1009 47.63 -16.40 -18.00
N ALA A 1010 48.92 -16.60 -17.72
CA ALA A 1010 49.41 -17.87 -17.17
C ALA A 1010 48.94 -18.10 -15.74
N ASP A 1011 48.75 -17.02 -14.98
CA ASP A 1011 48.45 -17.01 -13.54
C ASP A 1011 46.95 -16.85 -13.23
N VAL A 1012 46.05 -16.93 -14.22
CA VAL A 1012 44.62 -16.74 -13.98
C VAL A 1012 44.02 -17.79 -13.04
N PRO A 1013 43.12 -17.39 -12.13
CA PRO A 1013 42.48 -18.32 -11.20
C PRO A 1013 41.47 -19.24 -11.91
N HIS A 1014 40.93 -18.80 -13.04
CA HIS A 1014 39.98 -19.54 -13.87
C HIS A 1014 40.26 -19.29 -15.35
N ARG A 1015 40.41 -20.36 -16.13
CA ARG A 1015 40.69 -20.31 -17.57
C ARG A 1015 39.39 -20.32 -18.35
N THR A 1016 38.87 -19.13 -18.63
CA THR A 1016 37.72 -18.94 -19.50
C THR A 1016 38.11 -19.08 -20.98
N PRO A 1017 37.15 -19.28 -21.90
CA PRO A 1017 37.44 -19.27 -23.34
C PRO A 1017 38.07 -17.94 -23.81
N TRP A 1018 37.75 -16.82 -23.15
CA TRP A 1018 38.38 -15.51 -23.38
C TRP A 1018 39.88 -15.53 -23.11
N VAL A 1019 40.27 -16.09 -21.96
CA VAL A 1019 41.68 -16.28 -21.59
C VAL A 1019 42.39 -17.17 -22.61
N GLU A 1020 41.77 -18.28 -23.00
CA GLU A 1020 42.37 -19.20 -23.96
C GLU A 1020 42.54 -18.53 -25.33
N ALA A 1021 41.53 -17.82 -25.85
CA ALA A 1021 41.61 -17.10 -27.11
C ALA A 1021 42.69 -15.99 -27.08
N ALA A 1022 42.75 -15.22 -25.99
CA ALA A 1022 43.78 -14.21 -25.77
C ALA A 1022 45.18 -14.84 -25.68
N MET A 1023 45.33 -15.95 -24.96
CA MET A 1023 46.59 -16.68 -24.84
C MET A 1023 47.06 -17.20 -26.20
N ARG A 1024 46.17 -17.76 -27.03
CA ARG A 1024 46.48 -18.20 -28.40
C ARG A 1024 46.91 -17.02 -29.28
N THR A 1025 46.22 -15.88 -29.15
CA THR A 1025 46.59 -14.63 -29.84
C THR A 1025 48.01 -14.21 -29.51
N ILE A 1026 48.38 -14.21 -28.22
CA ILE A 1026 49.73 -13.83 -27.78
C ILE A 1026 50.80 -14.85 -28.18
N ILE A 1027 50.52 -16.15 -28.07
CA ILE A 1027 51.47 -17.19 -28.50
C ILE A 1027 51.71 -17.10 -30.01
N GLY A 1028 50.66 -16.86 -30.80
CA GLY A 1028 50.77 -16.63 -32.24
C GLY A 1028 51.66 -15.42 -32.57
N ALA A 1029 51.46 -14.32 -31.86
CA ALA A 1029 52.27 -13.11 -32.03
C ALA A 1029 53.74 -13.31 -31.67
N ILE A 1030 54.03 -14.04 -30.58
CA ILE A 1030 55.41 -14.39 -30.22
C ILE A 1030 56.05 -15.27 -31.30
N ALA A 1031 55.34 -16.28 -31.80
CA ALA A 1031 55.82 -17.14 -32.88
C ALA A 1031 56.08 -16.35 -34.17
N PHE A 1032 55.25 -15.35 -34.47
CA PHE A 1032 55.45 -14.46 -35.62
C PHE A 1032 56.74 -13.65 -35.49
N VAL A 1033 57.04 -13.10 -34.30
CA VAL A 1033 58.29 -12.38 -34.04
C VAL A 1033 59.51 -13.32 -34.07
N ASP A 1034 59.32 -14.58 -33.69
CA ASP A 1034 60.35 -15.65 -33.80
C ASP A 1034 60.48 -16.22 -35.22
N GLU A 1035 59.78 -15.64 -36.21
CA GLU A 1035 59.75 -16.06 -37.63
C GLU A 1035 59.20 -17.49 -37.87
N ASP A 1036 58.49 -18.08 -36.89
CA ASP A 1036 57.75 -19.33 -37.04
C ASP A 1036 56.33 -19.05 -37.56
N PHE A 1037 56.25 -18.67 -38.85
CA PHE A 1037 54.99 -18.23 -39.46
C PHE A 1037 53.92 -19.33 -39.55
N ALA A 1038 54.32 -20.60 -39.63
CA ALA A 1038 53.38 -21.72 -39.64
C ALA A 1038 52.67 -21.82 -38.28
N ARG A 1039 53.44 -21.82 -37.18
CA ARG A 1039 52.89 -21.83 -35.84
C ARG A 1039 52.10 -20.55 -35.52
N ALA A 1040 52.56 -19.40 -36.00
CA ALA A 1040 51.85 -18.14 -35.84
C ALA A 1040 50.45 -18.22 -36.47
N ALA A 1041 50.37 -18.69 -37.72
CA ALA A 1041 49.10 -18.90 -38.41
C ALA A 1041 48.18 -19.87 -37.64
N ASP A 1042 48.69 -21.03 -37.22
CA ASP A 1042 47.92 -22.03 -36.49
C ASP A 1042 47.34 -21.49 -35.17
N MET A 1043 48.13 -20.72 -34.42
CA MET A 1043 47.69 -20.14 -33.14
C MET A 1043 46.68 -19.01 -33.33
N HIS A 1044 46.84 -18.16 -34.35
CA HIS A 1044 45.87 -17.10 -34.63
C HIS A 1044 44.55 -17.66 -35.19
N LEU A 1045 44.58 -18.72 -36.00
CA LEU A 1045 43.37 -19.41 -36.43
C LEU A 1045 42.66 -20.08 -35.25
N ALA A 1046 43.40 -20.75 -34.36
CA ALA A 1046 42.82 -21.32 -33.15
C ALA A 1046 42.20 -20.24 -32.24
N ALA A 1047 42.80 -19.05 -32.15
CA ALA A 1047 42.20 -17.92 -31.44
C ALA A 1047 40.90 -17.45 -32.13
N ALA A 1048 40.89 -17.34 -33.46
CA ALA A 1048 39.70 -16.95 -34.23
C ALA A 1048 38.55 -17.96 -34.09
N GLU A 1049 38.86 -19.26 -34.02
CA GLU A 1049 37.89 -20.33 -33.74
C GLU A 1049 37.29 -20.18 -32.34
N LEU A 1050 38.12 -20.01 -31.31
CA LEU A 1050 37.64 -19.78 -29.95
C LEU A 1050 36.75 -18.53 -29.86
N TYR A 1051 37.14 -17.41 -30.48
CA TYR A 1051 36.29 -16.20 -30.51
C TYR A 1051 34.96 -16.41 -31.24
N ALA A 1052 34.86 -17.33 -32.21
CA ALA A 1052 33.57 -17.70 -32.81
C ALA A 1052 32.68 -18.52 -31.87
N GLU A 1053 33.26 -19.36 -31.02
CA GLU A 1053 32.50 -20.11 -30.01
C GLU A 1053 31.89 -19.19 -28.93
N ILE A 1054 32.57 -18.08 -28.61
CA ILE A 1054 32.10 -17.04 -27.68
C ILE A 1054 31.48 -15.80 -28.39
N PRO A 1055 30.71 -16.04 -29.45
CA PRO A 1055 30.35 -15.12 -30.55
C PRO A 1055 30.94 -13.69 -30.53
N ASN A 1056 32.26 -13.53 -30.46
CA ASN A 1056 32.93 -12.23 -30.57
C ASN A 1056 33.49 -12.04 -31.98
N ALA A 1057 32.65 -11.57 -32.89
CA ALA A 1057 33.01 -11.37 -34.29
C ALA A 1057 34.14 -10.34 -34.46
N SER A 1058 34.17 -9.32 -33.59
CA SER A 1058 35.18 -8.25 -33.62
C SER A 1058 36.59 -8.79 -33.29
N ALA A 1059 36.75 -9.56 -32.21
CA ALA A 1059 38.04 -10.17 -31.86
C ALA A 1059 38.43 -11.31 -32.82
N ARG A 1060 37.44 -12.05 -33.37
CA ARG A 1060 37.69 -13.01 -34.44
C ARG A 1060 38.32 -12.34 -35.65
N ALA A 1061 37.77 -11.23 -36.12
CA ALA A 1061 38.30 -10.50 -37.29
C ALA A 1061 39.74 -10.02 -37.07
N LEU A 1062 40.05 -9.51 -35.87
CA LEU A 1062 41.42 -9.13 -35.51
C LEU A 1062 42.37 -10.35 -35.48
N SER A 1063 41.92 -11.49 -34.95
CA SER A 1063 42.71 -12.73 -34.98
C SER A 1063 42.95 -13.23 -36.42
N LEU A 1064 41.93 -13.14 -37.29
CA LEU A 1064 42.06 -13.48 -38.71
C LEU A 1064 43.02 -12.55 -39.45
N THR A 1065 43.06 -11.26 -39.09
CA THR A 1065 44.04 -10.30 -39.63
C THR A 1065 45.47 -10.79 -39.41
N TRP A 1066 45.77 -11.28 -38.20
CA TRP A 1066 47.08 -11.82 -37.86
C TRP A 1066 47.37 -13.17 -38.52
N ALA A 1067 46.37 -14.05 -38.63
CA ALA A 1067 46.50 -15.33 -39.34
C ALA A 1067 46.79 -15.13 -40.84
N VAL A 1068 46.05 -14.24 -41.50
CA VAL A 1068 46.23 -13.89 -42.92
C VAL A 1068 47.63 -13.32 -43.15
N GLN A 1069 48.10 -12.44 -42.26
CA GLN A 1069 49.44 -11.89 -42.32
C GLN A 1069 50.52 -12.99 -42.22
N ALA A 1070 50.38 -13.93 -41.28
CA ALA A 1070 51.31 -15.04 -41.10
C ALA A 1070 51.32 -16.01 -42.30
N LEU A 1071 50.16 -16.38 -42.82
CA LEU A 1071 50.03 -17.25 -44.01
C LEU A 1071 50.61 -16.60 -45.27
N ALA A 1072 50.41 -15.29 -45.43
CA ALA A 1072 51.01 -14.53 -46.54
C ALA A 1072 52.55 -14.49 -46.44
N ARG A 1073 53.11 -14.41 -45.23
CA ARG A 1073 54.56 -14.52 -44.99
C ARG A 1073 55.11 -15.92 -45.22
N LEU A 1074 54.31 -16.94 -44.90
CA LEU A 1074 54.64 -18.34 -45.16
C LEU A 1074 54.60 -18.69 -46.66
N GLY A 1075 53.77 -17.99 -47.44
CA GLY A 1075 53.56 -18.25 -48.87
C GLY A 1075 52.57 -19.39 -49.16
N ASP A 1076 51.70 -19.72 -48.21
CA ASP A 1076 50.72 -20.80 -48.32
C ASP A 1076 49.36 -20.27 -48.81
N GLU A 1077 49.26 -20.05 -50.13
CA GLU A 1077 48.09 -19.42 -50.76
C GLU A 1077 46.81 -20.26 -50.63
N GLU A 1078 46.94 -21.60 -50.61
CA GLU A 1078 45.81 -22.52 -50.49
C GLU A 1078 45.15 -22.40 -49.12
N ARG A 1079 45.95 -22.30 -48.04
CA ARG A 1079 45.42 -22.04 -46.69
C ARG A 1079 44.99 -20.60 -46.48
N LEU A 1080 45.60 -19.64 -47.19
CA LEU A 1080 45.33 -18.20 -47.03
C LEU A 1080 43.96 -17.79 -47.57
N GLU A 1081 43.57 -18.29 -48.74
CA GLU A 1081 42.43 -17.75 -49.51
C GLU A 1081 41.07 -17.80 -48.79
N PRO A 1082 40.69 -18.88 -48.08
CA PRO A 1082 39.42 -18.92 -47.34
C PRO A 1082 39.35 -17.82 -46.26
N TRP A 1083 40.43 -17.65 -45.50
CA TRP A 1083 40.50 -16.68 -44.41
C TRP A 1083 40.64 -15.24 -44.89
N ARG A 1084 41.35 -15.04 -46.02
CA ARG A 1084 41.39 -13.76 -46.72
C ARG A 1084 39.98 -13.33 -47.14
N SER A 1085 39.21 -14.25 -47.73
CA SER A 1085 37.85 -13.98 -48.18
C SER A 1085 36.91 -13.62 -47.01
N GLU A 1086 37.01 -14.36 -45.90
CA GLU A 1086 36.23 -14.07 -44.68
C GLU A 1086 36.58 -12.70 -44.08
N LEU A 1087 37.87 -12.37 -44.00
CA LEU A 1087 38.33 -11.07 -43.49
C LEU A 1087 37.87 -9.91 -44.37
N VAL A 1088 37.89 -10.06 -45.70
CA VAL A 1088 37.38 -9.05 -46.65
C VAL A 1088 35.88 -8.83 -46.45
N ALA A 1089 35.10 -9.91 -46.36
CA ALA A 1089 33.66 -9.82 -46.13
C ALA A 1089 33.33 -9.10 -44.81
N PHE A 1090 34.06 -9.41 -43.73
CA PHE A 1090 33.90 -8.72 -42.45
C PHE A 1090 34.28 -7.23 -42.56
N ALA A 1091 35.44 -6.91 -43.16
CA ALA A 1091 35.90 -5.53 -43.31
C ALA A 1091 34.93 -4.67 -44.13
N ASP A 1092 34.30 -5.23 -45.16
CA ASP A 1092 33.27 -4.55 -45.94
C ASP A 1092 32.00 -4.30 -45.11
N GLN A 1093 31.52 -5.31 -44.37
CA GLN A 1093 30.34 -5.19 -43.50
C GLN A 1093 30.56 -4.16 -42.38
N ALA A 1094 31.70 -4.23 -41.70
CA ALA A 1094 32.07 -3.37 -40.59
C ALA A 1094 32.55 -1.97 -41.04
N ARG A 1095 32.73 -1.74 -42.34
CA ARG A 1095 33.36 -0.54 -42.93
C ARG A 1095 34.73 -0.26 -42.30
N ALA A 1096 35.59 -1.27 -42.27
CA ALA A 1096 36.88 -1.25 -41.58
C ALA A 1096 38.07 -1.52 -42.53
N PRO A 1097 38.33 -0.65 -43.52
CA PRO A 1097 39.34 -0.88 -44.55
C PRO A 1097 40.77 -1.01 -44.00
N ARG A 1098 41.05 -0.44 -42.82
CA ARG A 1098 42.36 -0.54 -42.18
C ARG A 1098 42.67 -1.94 -41.65
N LEU A 1099 41.66 -2.79 -41.40
CA LEU A 1099 41.88 -4.21 -41.09
C LEU A 1099 42.61 -4.92 -42.24
N LEU A 1100 42.23 -4.63 -43.49
CA LEU A 1100 42.90 -5.18 -44.68
C LEU A 1100 44.33 -4.68 -44.81
N GLN A 1101 44.57 -3.40 -44.48
CA GLN A 1101 45.91 -2.82 -44.46
C GLN A 1101 46.81 -3.51 -43.41
N LEU A 1102 46.28 -3.77 -42.20
CA LEU A 1102 47.00 -4.47 -41.14
C LEU A 1102 47.35 -5.91 -41.53
N ALA A 1103 46.46 -6.59 -42.26
CA ALA A 1103 46.71 -7.92 -42.83
C ALA A 1103 47.73 -7.93 -43.98
N GLY A 1104 48.16 -6.76 -44.48
CA GLY A 1104 49.05 -6.64 -45.64
C GLY A 1104 48.35 -6.82 -46.99
N LEU A 1105 47.02 -6.71 -47.03
CA LEU A 1105 46.21 -6.81 -48.24
C LEU A 1105 46.05 -5.45 -48.92
N ARG A 1106 45.74 -5.45 -50.23
CA ARG A 1106 45.39 -4.22 -50.95
C ARG A 1106 43.96 -3.81 -50.58
N VAL A 1107 43.81 -2.59 -50.10
CA VAL A 1107 42.51 -1.98 -49.85
C VAL A 1107 41.89 -1.59 -51.21
N PRO A 1108 40.67 -2.03 -51.55
CA PRO A 1108 39.98 -1.56 -52.75
C PRO A 1108 39.76 -0.04 -52.66
N PRO A 1109 39.83 0.71 -53.78
CA PRO A 1109 39.48 2.13 -53.77
C PRO A 1109 38.02 2.31 -53.34
N PRO A 1110 37.69 3.40 -52.60
CA PRO A 1110 36.38 3.62 -51.98
C PRO A 1110 35.22 3.73 -52.97
#